data_AF-A0A7V5FQM9-F1
#
_entry.id   AF-A0A7V5FQM9-F1
#
_cell.length_a   1.000
_cell.length_b   1.000
_cell.length_c   1.000
_cell.angle_alpha   90.00
_cell.angle_beta   90.00
_cell.angle_gamma   90.00
#
_symmetry.space_group_name_H-M   'P 1'
#
loop_
_entity.id
_entity.type
_entity.pdbx_description
1 polymer ?
#
loop_
_entity_poly.entity_id
_entity_poly.type
_entity_poly.pdbx_seq_one_letter_code
_entity_poly.pdbx_strand_id
1 'polypeptide(L)'
;TRAARGQEQTTRLAWFVRFADNSLVLIPKEQKRKASGQWSKGRAIGLNRLAETDEFSYLSDQDREICAALEPIVEGSGKISGYIFNMEKALPAIIGHPCVFLEHSPQTPVELVAGEPELVVESHGETLFIHFIRDIGEGEVVVWQETPTRFRIVRITDEHRRVAEITGREGLRVPIEASGQVLDAIGNIASFMTVHSSIDVGGEGQDVTEVSADATPHIHIIPYGSGFRLEMFVQPFSHAGPYLKPGVGETNIMAEVKGRRLQTKRNLLLEEEKAREVEESCPMLDLAIDLEQENEREWHLLDPEECLQALLEIEEIRDRVVLEWPEGEKIAVRRQTGVNQLNLNIRTSQQDWFSLSGHLQVDQDEVIELKSLLEQVKKSNSRFIPMGDGQFLALTQEFRNRLEELILFGEEGRAENEIYVHPLAAPALEELTRQAKTTVDDGWRERLQAINEAQDFVPEVPSTLQAELRDYQVEGFVWMVRLARLGIGACLADDMGLGKTLQSLAVILYFAGKGPTLVVAPTSVCMNWEQEVNRFAPTLKLHMLGSLDREEVIRGLGKYDLLVTSYTLLQQEVDLLEQVDWQCIALDEAQAIKNAATKRSKAAKRLKARFKLITTGTPIENHLGELWNLFSFINPGLLGTYKRFNARFGIPIEKHHDQVARRKLKKLIRPFMLRRIKSQVLEELPPRTEIT
;
A
#
# COMPACT_ATOMS: atom_id res chain seq x y z
N THR A 1 -25.32 -7.95 -47.34
CA THR A 1 -26.70 -8.00 -46.84
C THR A 1 -26.74 -7.26 -45.51
N ARG A 2 -27.19 -5.99 -45.53
CA ARG A 2 -27.29 -5.11 -44.35
C ARG A 2 -28.71 -5.28 -43.80
N ALA A 3 -28.87 -6.05 -42.73
CA ALA A 3 -30.13 -6.17 -42.00
C ALA A 3 -29.86 -5.93 -40.51
N ALA A 4 -30.62 -4.99 -39.95
CA ALA A 4 -30.86 -4.74 -38.52
C ALA A 4 -29.65 -4.49 -37.59
N ARG A 5 -29.15 -3.24 -37.53
CA ARG A 5 -28.67 -2.68 -36.26
C ARG A 5 -29.89 -2.09 -35.55
N GLY A 6 -30.40 -2.78 -34.53
CA GLY A 6 -31.43 -2.25 -33.64
C GLY A 6 -30.96 -0.95 -32.99
N GLN A 7 -31.87 -0.02 -32.75
CA GLN A 7 -31.59 1.20 -31.98
C GLN A 7 -31.02 0.79 -30.61
N GLU A 8 -29.82 1.26 -30.26
CA GLU A 8 -29.26 1.06 -28.92
C GLU A 8 -30.17 1.75 -27.89
N GLN A 9 -30.84 0.97 -27.06
CA GLN A 9 -31.70 1.48 -26.00
C GLN A 9 -30.88 2.31 -25.01
N THR A 10 -31.20 3.60 -24.86
CA THR A 10 -30.51 4.51 -23.93
C THR A 10 -31.09 4.48 -22.52
N THR A 11 -32.24 3.83 -22.35
CA THR A 11 -32.99 3.69 -21.11
C THR A 11 -33.48 2.24 -21.01
N ARG A 12 -33.46 1.65 -19.81
CA ARG A 12 -33.99 0.31 -19.53
C ARG A 12 -34.69 0.25 -18.19
N LEU A 13 -35.58 -0.72 -18.02
CA LEU A 13 -36.08 -1.13 -16.71
C LEU A 13 -35.10 -2.11 -16.08
N ALA A 14 -34.80 -1.93 -14.80
CA ALA A 14 -34.01 -2.87 -14.02
C ALA A 14 -34.77 -3.23 -12.74
N TRP A 15 -34.78 -4.53 -12.42
CA TRP A 15 -35.51 -5.08 -11.29
C TRP A 15 -34.54 -5.29 -10.14
N PHE A 16 -34.73 -4.56 -9.06
CA PHE A 16 -33.93 -4.73 -7.85
C PHE A 16 -34.65 -5.66 -6.91
N VAL A 17 -33.96 -6.65 -6.38
CA VAL A 17 -34.55 -7.62 -5.46
C VAL A 17 -33.99 -7.44 -4.06
N ARG A 18 -34.89 -7.60 -3.09
CA ARG A 18 -34.54 -7.75 -1.67
C ARG A 18 -35.16 -9.05 -1.16
N PHE A 19 -34.37 -9.86 -0.50
CA PHE A 19 -34.82 -11.08 0.15
C PHE A 19 -34.85 -10.87 1.66
N ALA A 20 -36.01 -11.09 2.28
CA ALA A 20 -36.21 -11.01 3.73
C ALA A 20 -37.40 -11.90 4.12
N ASP A 21 -37.34 -12.54 5.28
CA ASP A 21 -38.41 -13.38 5.83
C ASP A 21 -38.91 -14.47 4.85
N ASN A 22 -38.00 -15.15 4.14
CA ASN A 22 -38.28 -16.12 3.07
C ASN A 22 -39.13 -15.57 1.89
N SER A 23 -39.18 -14.25 1.72
CA SER A 23 -39.91 -13.59 0.65
C SER A 23 -39.00 -12.70 -0.20
N LEU A 24 -39.21 -12.73 -1.52
CA LEU A 24 -38.48 -11.90 -2.47
C LEU A 24 -39.36 -10.71 -2.89
N VAL A 25 -38.84 -9.49 -2.72
CA VAL A 25 -39.53 -8.25 -3.10
C VAL A 25 -38.91 -7.67 -4.37
N LEU A 26 -39.75 -7.34 -5.35
CA LEU A 26 -39.36 -6.70 -6.60
C LEU A 26 -39.48 -5.16 -6.51
N ILE A 27 -38.39 -4.46 -6.84
CA ILE A 27 -38.29 -3.00 -6.80
C ILE A 27 -37.87 -2.49 -8.19
N PRO A 28 -38.80 -1.99 -9.02
CA PRO A 28 -38.48 -1.53 -10.36
C PRO A 28 -37.79 -0.16 -10.34
N LYS A 29 -36.67 -0.03 -11.06
CA LYS A 29 -35.97 1.26 -11.26
C LYS A 29 -35.63 1.50 -12.73
N GLU A 30 -35.83 2.73 -13.19
CA GLU A 30 -35.42 3.19 -14.52
C GLU A 30 -33.92 3.52 -14.54
N GLN A 31 -33.14 2.83 -15.37
CA GLN A 31 -31.72 3.13 -15.59
C GLN A 31 -31.50 3.82 -16.94
N LYS A 32 -30.59 4.81 -16.96
CA LYS A 32 -30.17 5.53 -18.18
C LYS A 32 -28.67 5.33 -18.42
N ARG A 33 -28.29 5.18 -19.69
CA ARG A 33 -26.88 5.01 -20.09
C ARG A 33 -26.15 6.36 -20.02
N LYS A 34 -25.03 6.41 -19.30
CA LYS A 34 -24.17 7.60 -19.18
C LYS A 34 -23.23 7.72 -20.38
N ALA A 35 -22.64 8.90 -20.58
CA ALA A 35 -21.65 9.15 -21.64
C ALA A 35 -20.40 8.23 -21.55
N SER A 36 -20.09 7.68 -20.38
CA SER A 36 -19.02 6.70 -20.15
C SER A 36 -19.38 5.27 -20.57
N GLY A 37 -20.59 5.01 -21.07
CA GLY A 37 -21.07 3.69 -21.46
C GLY A 37 -21.74 2.88 -20.32
N GLN A 38 -21.56 3.27 -19.05
CA GLN A 38 -22.15 2.63 -17.87
C GLN A 38 -23.59 3.08 -17.58
N TRP A 39 -24.38 2.22 -16.91
CA TRP A 39 -25.75 2.52 -16.49
C TRP A 39 -25.80 3.34 -15.19
N SER A 40 -26.80 4.21 -15.03
CA SER A 40 -27.05 4.97 -13.80
C SER A 40 -27.50 4.07 -12.63
N LYS A 41 -27.43 4.57 -11.39
CA LYS A 41 -27.90 3.85 -10.18
C LYS A 41 -29.40 3.50 -10.19
N GLY A 42 -30.15 3.99 -11.18
CA GLY A 42 -31.58 3.76 -11.31
C GLY A 42 -32.42 4.76 -10.50
N ARG A 43 -33.52 5.23 -11.07
CA ARG A 43 -34.55 6.01 -10.36
C ARG A 43 -35.75 5.10 -10.11
N ALA A 44 -36.20 5.00 -8.85
CA ALA A 44 -37.38 4.21 -8.51
C ALA A 44 -38.62 4.72 -9.28
N ILE A 45 -39.37 3.79 -9.85
CA ILE A 45 -40.62 4.06 -10.55
C ILE A 45 -41.78 3.67 -9.62
N GLY A 46 -42.76 4.55 -9.49
CA GLY A 46 -43.97 4.22 -8.72
C GLY A 46 -44.81 3.17 -9.46
N LEU A 47 -45.29 2.17 -8.72
CA LEU A 47 -46.05 1.04 -9.29
C LEU A 47 -47.32 1.50 -10.02
N ASN A 48 -47.96 2.58 -9.56
CA ASN A 48 -49.12 3.18 -10.23
C ASN A 48 -48.82 3.59 -11.69
N ARG A 49 -47.58 4.01 -11.98
CA ARG A 49 -47.18 4.37 -13.35
C ARG A 49 -46.86 3.13 -14.18
N LEU A 50 -46.23 2.13 -13.57
CA LEU A 50 -45.91 0.86 -14.24
C LEU A 50 -47.16 0.03 -14.59
N ALA A 51 -48.27 0.25 -13.89
CA ALA A 51 -49.56 -0.33 -14.25
C ALA A 51 -50.06 0.16 -15.64
N GLU A 52 -49.65 1.35 -16.08
CA GLU A 52 -49.94 1.92 -17.39
C GLU A 52 -48.76 1.68 -18.35
N THR A 53 -48.54 0.41 -18.72
CA THR A 53 -47.35 -0.04 -19.49
C THR A 53 -47.16 0.67 -20.84
N ASP A 54 -48.23 1.25 -21.42
CA ASP A 54 -48.21 2.00 -22.67
C ASP A 54 -47.39 3.31 -22.60
N GLU A 55 -47.11 3.83 -21.40
CA GLU A 55 -46.26 5.02 -21.22
C GLU A 55 -44.76 4.76 -21.49
N PHE A 56 -44.33 3.49 -21.55
CA PHE A 56 -42.92 3.12 -21.55
C PHE A 56 -42.51 2.34 -22.81
N SER A 57 -41.93 3.06 -23.78
CA SER A 57 -41.47 2.47 -25.05
C SER A 57 -40.25 1.54 -24.92
N TYR A 58 -39.60 1.49 -23.76
CA TYR A 58 -38.38 0.69 -23.52
C TYR A 58 -38.62 -0.64 -22.79
N LEU A 59 -39.87 -0.96 -22.41
CA LEU A 59 -40.19 -2.23 -21.76
C LEU A 59 -40.05 -3.40 -22.74
N SER A 60 -39.39 -4.47 -22.29
CA SER A 60 -39.39 -5.76 -22.97
C SER A 60 -40.75 -6.45 -22.81
N ASP A 61 -40.99 -7.51 -23.60
CA ASP A 61 -42.22 -8.29 -23.47
C ASP A 61 -42.31 -8.98 -22.09
N GLN A 62 -41.15 -9.41 -21.56
CA GLN A 62 -41.06 -9.95 -20.21
C GLN A 62 -41.34 -8.89 -19.13
N ASP A 63 -40.87 -7.65 -19.31
CA ASP A 63 -41.21 -6.55 -18.38
C ASP A 63 -42.73 -6.29 -18.35
N ARG A 64 -43.41 -6.35 -19.50
CA ARG A 64 -44.87 -6.20 -19.58
C ARG A 64 -45.59 -7.34 -18.87
N GLU A 65 -45.09 -8.56 -19.03
CA GLU A 65 -45.63 -9.74 -18.34
C GLU A 65 -45.50 -9.62 -16.81
N ILE A 66 -44.36 -9.15 -16.31
CA ILE A 66 -44.17 -8.89 -14.87
C ILE A 66 -45.10 -7.75 -14.42
N CYS A 67 -45.25 -6.68 -15.20
CA CYS A 67 -46.13 -5.56 -14.85
C CYS A 67 -47.62 -5.96 -14.84
N ALA A 68 -48.03 -6.95 -15.64
CA ALA A 68 -49.40 -7.48 -15.63
C ALA A 68 -49.77 -8.18 -14.30
N ALA A 69 -48.79 -8.49 -13.46
CA ALA A 69 -49.00 -8.99 -12.11
C ALA A 69 -49.30 -7.90 -11.06
N LEU A 70 -49.39 -6.62 -11.47
CA LEU A 70 -49.78 -5.53 -10.57
C LEU A 70 -51.29 -5.54 -10.29
N GLU A 71 -51.66 -5.55 -9.02
CA GLU A 71 -53.04 -5.52 -8.56
C GLU A 71 -53.33 -4.22 -7.78
N PRO A 72 -54.49 -3.57 -8.01
CA PRO A 72 -54.84 -2.33 -7.32
C PRO A 72 -55.25 -2.62 -5.87
N ILE A 73 -54.69 -1.85 -4.94
CA ILE A 73 -55.11 -1.84 -3.54
C ILE A 73 -56.36 -0.96 -3.42
N VAL A 74 -57.50 -1.59 -3.16
CA VAL A 74 -58.80 -0.90 -3.01
C VAL A 74 -59.09 -0.71 -1.53
N GLU A 75 -59.23 0.53 -1.09
CA GLU A 75 -59.69 0.83 0.28
C GLU A 75 -61.19 0.55 0.43
N GLY A 76 -61.68 0.39 1.66
CA GLY A 76 -63.11 0.15 1.94
C GLY A 76 -64.09 1.21 1.41
N SER A 77 -63.58 2.34 0.90
CA SER A 77 -64.33 3.40 0.21
C SER A 77 -64.45 3.22 -1.31
N GLY A 78 -63.85 2.17 -1.89
CA GLY A 78 -63.80 1.90 -3.33
C GLY A 78 -62.73 2.71 -4.09
N LYS A 79 -61.92 3.51 -3.40
CA LYS A 79 -60.79 4.24 -4.00
C LYS A 79 -59.53 3.36 -4.07
N ILE A 80 -58.82 3.43 -5.20
CA ILE A 80 -57.51 2.80 -5.38
C ILE A 80 -56.47 3.66 -4.67
N SER A 81 -55.82 3.12 -3.64
CA SER A 81 -54.78 3.80 -2.86
C SER A 81 -53.36 3.51 -3.35
N GLY A 82 -53.17 2.45 -4.14
CA GLY A 82 -51.89 2.09 -4.75
C GLY A 82 -51.97 0.80 -5.55
N TYR A 83 -50.82 0.28 -5.96
CA TYR A 83 -50.67 -1.04 -6.58
C TYR A 83 -49.64 -1.86 -5.82
N ILE A 84 -49.80 -3.17 -5.82
CA ILE A 84 -48.83 -4.14 -5.29
C ILE A 84 -48.64 -5.27 -6.30
N PHE A 85 -47.45 -5.88 -6.31
CA PHE A 85 -47.24 -7.09 -7.10
C PHE A 85 -47.92 -8.27 -6.43
N ASN A 86 -48.74 -8.99 -7.19
CA ASN A 86 -49.08 -10.36 -6.87
C ASN A 86 -47.84 -11.22 -7.14
N MET A 87 -47.13 -11.59 -6.07
CA MET A 87 -45.85 -12.31 -6.18
C MET A 87 -46.01 -13.72 -6.75
N GLU A 88 -47.18 -14.34 -6.65
CA GLU A 88 -47.45 -15.66 -7.24
C GLU A 88 -47.45 -15.61 -8.78
N LYS A 89 -47.82 -14.46 -9.35
CA LYS A 89 -47.76 -14.20 -10.80
C LYS A 89 -46.45 -13.55 -11.23
N ALA A 90 -45.92 -12.64 -10.42
CA ALA A 90 -44.73 -11.85 -10.78
C ALA A 90 -43.44 -12.67 -10.72
N LEU A 91 -43.27 -13.55 -9.72
CA LEU A 91 -42.05 -14.34 -9.54
C LEU A 91 -41.81 -15.33 -10.69
N PRO A 92 -42.82 -16.06 -11.19
CA PRO A 92 -42.59 -16.91 -12.36
C PRO A 92 -42.29 -16.12 -13.65
N ALA A 93 -42.86 -14.92 -13.80
CA ALA A 93 -42.64 -14.08 -14.98
C ALA A 93 -41.21 -13.50 -15.06
N ILE A 94 -40.54 -13.30 -13.91
CA ILE A 94 -39.19 -12.72 -13.85
C ILE A 94 -38.05 -13.77 -13.99
N ILE A 95 -38.37 -15.06 -14.04
CA ILE A 95 -37.37 -16.13 -14.20
C ILE A 95 -36.54 -15.89 -15.48
N GLY A 96 -35.22 -15.98 -15.36
CA GLY A 96 -34.28 -15.77 -16.48
C GLY A 96 -34.18 -14.32 -16.98
N HIS A 97 -34.76 -13.34 -16.28
CA HIS A 97 -34.72 -11.95 -16.71
C HIS A 97 -33.30 -11.37 -16.65
N PRO A 98 -32.77 -10.73 -17.72
CA PRO A 98 -31.36 -10.34 -17.81
C PRO A 98 -30.98 -9.08 -17.00
N CYS A 99 -31.96 -8.34 -16.50
CA CYS A 99 -31.75 -7.09 -15.75
C CYS A 99 -32.31 -7.16 -14.33
N VAL A 100 -31.88 -8.17 -13.55
CA VAL A 100 -32.22 -8.31 -12.13
C VAL A 100 -30.96 -8.09 -11.29
N PHE A 101 -31.06 -7.29 -10.22
CA PHE A 101 -29.91 -6.88 -9.39
C PHE A 101 -30.25 -6.87 -7.90
N LEU A 102 -29.24 -6.93 -7.02
CA LEU A 102 -29.45 -6.78 -5.57
C LEU A 102 -29.78 -5.33 -5.18
N GLU A 103 -30.73 -5.13 -4.27
CA GLU A 103 -31.08 -3.79 -3.77
C GLU A 103 -29.88 -3.10 -3.09
N HIS A 104 -29.17 -3.82 -2.21
CA HIS A 104 -28.03 -3.29 -1.45
C HIS A 104 -26.74 -3.16 -2.28
N SER A 105 -26.62 -3.89 -3.40
CA SER A 105 -25.49 -3.79 -4.33
C SER A 105 -25.98 -3.65 -5.78
N PRO A 106 -26.29 -2.40 -6.23
CA PRO A 106 -27.03 -2.15 -7.46
C PRO A 106 -26.38 -2.56 -8.80
N GLN A 107 -25.14 -3.03 -8.77
CA GLN A 107 -24.40 -3.51 -9.94
C GLN A 107 -24.27 -5.04 -9.96
N THR A 108 -24.65 -5.73 -8.88
CA THR A 108 -24.52 -7.18 -8.75
C THR A 108 -25.73 -7.85 -9.39
N PRO A 109 -25.58 -8.59 -10.50
CA PRO A 109 -26.68 -9.30 -11.14
C PRO A 109 -27.18 -10.43 -10.23
N VAL A 110 -28.47 -10.73 -10.36
CA VAL A 110 -29.13 -11.82 -9.64
C VAL A 110 -29.75 -12.77 -10.65
N GLU A 111 -29.50 -14.07 -10.45
CA GLU A 111 -30.07 -15.13 -11.25
C GLU A 111 -31.33 -15.67 -10.56
N LEU A 112 -32.48 -15.60 -11.26
CA LEU A 112 -33.74 -16.19 -10.83
C LEU A 112 -34.03 -17.39 -11.73
N VAL A 113 -34.01 -18.60 -11.17
CA VAL A 113 -34.18 -19.85 -11.91
C VAL A 113 -35.48 -20.55 -11.52
N ALA A 114 -36.09 -21.26 -12.46
CA ALA A 114 -37.20 -22.17 -12.15
C ALA A 114 -36.70 -23.38 -11.37
N GLY A 115 -37.52 -23.90 -10.48
CA GLY A 115 -37.28 -25.17 -9.80
C GLY A 115 -38.56 -25.92 -9.49
N GLU A 116 -38.38 -27.15 -9.01
CA GLU A 116 -39.44 -28.05 -8.60
C GLU A 116 -39.22 -28.49 -7.14
N PRO A 117 -40.28 -28.90 -6.42
CA PRO A 117 -40.11 -29.53 -5.12
C PRO A 117 -39.33 -30.83 -5.23
N GLU A 118 -38.46 -31.06 -4.25
CA GLU A 118 -37.57 -32.21 -4.23
C GLU A 118 -37.85 -33.06 -2.98
N LEU A 119 -38.17 -34.34 -3.21
CA LEU A 119 -38.41 -35.35 -2.18
C LEU A 119 -37.21 -36.27 -2.08
N VAL A 120 -36.80 -36.65 -0.88
CA VAL A 120 -35.70 -37.60 -0.63
C VAL A 120 -36.24 -38.85 0.00
N VAL A 121 -35.70 -39.99 -0.41
CA VAL A 121 -35.94 -41.33 0.14
C VAL A 121 -34.60 -41.92 0.59
N GLU A 122 -34.44 -41.99 1.90
CA GLU A 122 -33.23 -42.46 2.56
C GLU A 122 -33.48 -43.78 3.28
N SER A 123 -32.48 -44.68 3.28
CA SER A 123 -32.53 -45.92 4.04
C SER A 123 -31.82 -45.77 5.39
N HIS A 124 -32.59 -45.81 6.47
CA HIS A 124 -32.09 -45.79 7.86
C HIS A 124 -32.35 -47.15 8.52
N GLY A 125 -31.37 -48.06 8.42
CA GLY A 125 -31.44 -49.39 9.03
C GLY A 125 -32.59 -50.23 8.46
N GLU A 126 -33.61 -50.50 9.27
CA GLU A 126 -34.81 -51.27 8.89
C GLU A 126 -35.98 -50.37 8.42
N THR A 127 -35.75 -49.06 8.28
CA THR A 127 -36.79 -48.09 7.90
C THR A 127 -36.35 -47.19 6.74
N LEU A 128 -37.29 -46.85 5.85
CA LEU A 128 -37.17 -45.78 4.87
C LEU A 128 -37.63 -44.48 5.50
N PHE A 129 -36.88 -43.41 5.27
CA PHE A 129 -37.22 -42.05 5.67
C PHE A 129 -37.48 -41.21 4.42
N ILE A 130 -38.69 -40.64 4.34
CA ILE A 130 -39.17 -39.89 3.17
C ILE A 130 -39.51 -38.47 3.61
N HIS A 131 -38.80 -37.48 3.08
CA HIS A 131 -39.02 -36.08 3.44
C HIS A 131 -38.69 -35.14 2.29
N PHE A 132 -39.16 -33.90 2.36
CA PHE A 132 -38.75 -32.86 1.42
C PHE A 132 -37.37 -32.29 1.80
N ILE A 133 -36.54 -31.95 0.81
CA ILE A 133 -35.24 -31.29 1.06
C ILE A 133 -35.43 -29.92 1.72
N ARG A 134 -36.47 -29.20 1.30
CA ARG A 134 -36.83 -27.88 1.83
C ARG A 134 -38.33 -27.81 2.03
N ASP A 135 -38.75 -27.00 3.01
CA ASP A 135 -40.17 -26.76 3.27
C ASP A 135 -40.83 -26.13 2.03
N ILE A 136 -41.98 -26.68 1.64
CA ILE A 136 -42.78 -26.22 0.50
C ILE A 136 -43.79 -25.13 0.89
N GLY A 137 -43.88 -24.76 2.17
CA GLY A 137 -44.70 -23.65 2.65
C GLY A 137 -46.20 -23.81 2.37
N GLU A 138 -46.95 -22.71 2.52
CA GLU A 138 -48.41 -22.68 2.32
C GLU A 138 -48.84 -21.95 1.02
N GLY A 139 -47.96 -21.15 0.40
CA GLY A 139 -48.25 -20.38 -0.82
C GLY A 139 -48.25 -21.20 -2.11
N GLU A 140 -48.67 -20.60 -3.23
CA GLU A 140 -48.57 -21.24 -4.57
C GLU A 140 -47.16 -21.18 -5.16
N VAL A 141 -46.33 -20.26 -4.67
CA VAL A 141 -44.93 -20.09 -5.08
C VAL A 141 -44.05 -19.93 -3.86
N VAL A 142 -42.94 -20.65 -3.82
CA VAL A 142 -41.90 -20.53 -2.80
C VAL A 142 -40.58 -20.11 -3.43
N VAL A 143 -39.82 -19.29 -2.70
CA VAL A 143 -38.49 -18.86 -3.12
C VAL A 143 -37.45 -19.49 -2.20
N TRP A 144 -36.53 -20.24 -2.81
CA TRP A 144 -35.39 -20.82 -2.12
C TRP A 144 -34.13 -20.05 -2.50
N GLN A 145 -33.49 -19.43 -1.51
CA GLN A 145 -32.18 -18.81 -1.71
C GLN A 145 -31.11 -19.92 -1.77
N GLU A 146 -30.37 -19.98 -2.89
CA GLU A 146 -29.22 -20.89 -3.05
C GLU A 146 -27.92 -20.17 -2.71
N THR A 147 -27.77 -18.94 -3.19
CA THR A 147 -26.67 -18.03 -2.85
C THR A 147 -27.22 -16.61 -2.66
N PRO A 148 -26.42 -15.63 -2.18
CA PRO A 148 -26.86 -14.24 -2.13
C PRO A 148 -27.35 -13.67 -3.47
N THR A 149 -26.90 -14.22 -4.60
CA THR A 149 -27.21 -13.75 -5.96
C THR A 149 -27.98 -14.77 -6.81
N ARG A 150 -28.39 -15.91 -6.25
CA ARG A 150 -29.15 -16.93 -6.98
C ARG A 150 -30.33 -17.42 -6.16
N PHE A 151 -31.52 -17.28 -6.73
CA PHE A 151 -32.77 -17.72 -6.13
C PHE A 151 -33.48 -18.70 -7.05
N ARG A 152 -33.97 -19.79 -6.46
CA ARG A 152 -34.81 -20.77 -7.13
C ARG A 152 -36.27 -20.50 -6.80
N ILE A 153 -37.09 -20.32 -7.83
CA ILE A 153 -38.52 -20.04 -7.74
C ILE A 153 -39.26 -21.34 -8.06
N VAL A 154 -39.98 -21.85 -7.06
CA VAL A 154 -40.62 -23.17 -7.10
C VAL A 154 -42.13 -23.00 -7.08
N ARG A 155 -42.83 -23.58 -8.07
CA ARG A 155 -44.30 -23.60 -8.12
C ARG A 155 -44.83 -24.80 -7.34
N ILE A 156 -45.77 -24.57 -6.44
CA ILE A 156 -46.40 -25.58 -5.60
C ILE A 156 -47.80 -25.89 -6.13
N THR A 157 -48.02 -27.14 -6.54
CA THR A 157 -49.31 -27.63 -7.02
C THR A 157 -50.08 -28.32 -5.89
N ASP A 158 -51.38 -28.58 -6.09
CA ASP A 158 -52.17 -29.35 -5.13
C ASP A 158 -51.66 -30.79 -4.96
N GLU A 159 -50.99 -31.35 -5.97
CA GLU A 159 -50.35 -32.66 -5.88
C GLU A 159 -49.15 -32.62 -4.93
N HIS A 160 -48.31 -31.58 -5.01
CA HIS A 160 -47.21 -31.35 -4.05
C HIS A 160 -47.73 -31.23 -2.61
N ARG A 161 -48.84 -30.51 -2.40
CA ARG A 161 -49.45 -30.35 -1.08
C ARG A 161 -49.95 -31.67 -0.51
N ARG A 162 -50.61 -32.51 -1.31
CA ARG A 162 -51.05 -33.85 -0.87
C ARG A 162 -49.87 -34.72 -0.45
N VAL A 163 -48.76 -34.67 -1.19
CA VAL A 163 -47.55 -35.40 -0.81
C VAL A 163 -47.00 -34.88 0.52
N ALA A 164 -46.92 -33.57 0.72
CA ALA A 164 -46.47 -32.97 1.98
C ALA A 164 -47.40 -33.26 3.17
N GLU A 165 -48.71 -33.33 2.96
CA GLU A 165 -49.68 -33.76 3.99
C GLU A 165 -49.42 -35.21 4.43
N ILE A 166 -49.08 -36.09 3.49
CA ILE A 166 -48.77 -37.49 3.76
C ILE A 166 -47.40 -37.64 4.43
N THR A 167 -46.38 -36.90 3.98
CA THR A 167 -45.03 -37.00 4.55
C THR A 167 -44.90 -36.28 5.88
N GLY A 168 -45.71 -35.25 6.12
CA GLY A 168 -45.58 -34.36 7.27
C GLY A 168 -44.31 -33.50 7.23
N ARG A 169 -44.21 -32.52 8.14
CA ARG A 169 -43.04 -31.63 8.24
C ARG A 169 -41.78 -32.33 8.75
N GLU A 170 -41.93 -33.37 9.55
CA GLU A 170 -40.81 -34.14 10.13
C GLU A 170 -40.39 -35.34 9.26
N GLY A 171 -41.06 -35.55 8.12
CA GLY A 171 -40.84 -36.71 7.24
C GLY A 171 -41.56 -37.98 7.72
N LEU A 172 -41.78 -38.89 6.77
CA LEU A 172 -42.47 -40.16 6.96
C LEU A 172 -41.46 -41.29 7.13
N ARG A 173 -41.67 -42.15 8.15
CA ARG A 173 -40.87 -43.35 8.37
C ARG A 173 -41.68 -44.60 8.05
N VAL A 174 -41.16 -45.45 7.17
CA VAL A 174 -41.82 -46.67 6.70
C VAL A 174 -40.90 -47.89 6.91
N PRO A 175 -41.35 -48.99 7.52
CA PRO A 175 -40.57 -50.23 7.58
C PRO A 175 -40.22 -50.80 6.19
N ILE A 176 -39.00 -51.33 6.00
CA ILE A 176 -38.53 -51.86 4.71
C ILE A 176 -39.40 -53.00 4.16
N GLU A 177 -40.09 -53.76 5.02
CA GLU A 177 -41.03 -54.82 4.60
C GLU A 177 -42.20 -54.30 3.75
N ALA A 178 -42.56 -53.01 3.89
CA ALA A 178 -43.60 -52.33 3.11
C ALA A 178 -43.03 -51.47 1.96
N SER A 179 -41.72 -51.52 1.71
CA SER A 179 -41.01 -50.67 0.73
C SER A 179 -41.55 -50.83 -0.70
N GLY A 180 -41.91 -52.04 -1.14
CA GLY A 180 -42.38 -52.28 -2.50
C GLY A 180 -43.60 -51.43 -2.90
N GLN A 181 -44.63 -51.39 -2.04
CA GLN A 181 -45.84 -50.59 -2.30
C GLN A 181 -45.57 -49.08 -2.24
N VAL A 182 -44.64 -48.65 -1.39
CA VAL A 182 -44.28 -47.24 -1.23
C VAL A 182 -43.42 -46.76 -2.39
N LEU A 183 -42.48 -47.58 -2.87
CA LEU A 183 -41.67 -47.29 -4.05
C LEU A 183 -42.52 -47.23 -5.32
N ASP A 184 -43.52 -48.10 -5.48
CA ASP A 184 -44.50 -48.03 -6.59
C ASP A 184 -45.34 -46.73 -6.53
N ALA A 185 -45.77 -46.33 -5.33
CA ALA A 185 -46.49 -45.07 -5.12
C ALA A 185 -45.60 -43.85 -5.42
N ILE A 186 -44.33 -43.90 -5.03
CA ILE A 186 -43.32 -42.87 -5.30
C ILE A 186 -42.97 -42.79 -6.78
N GLY A 187 -42.96 -43.91 -7.51
CA GLY A 187 -42.79 -43.91 -8.96
C GLY A 187 -43.86 -43.09 -9.70
N ASN A 188 -45.10 -43.11 -9.20
CA ASN A 188 -46.18 -42.25 -9.71
C ASN A 188 -46.01 -40.77 -9.28
N ILE A 189 -45.32 -40.51 -8.18
CA ILE A 189 -45.02 -39.14 -7.71
C ILE A 189 -43.87 -38.54 -8.53
N ALA A 190 -42.90 -39.35 -8.96
CA ALA A 190 -41.77 -38.93 -9.77
C ALA A 190 -42.16 -38.36 -11.15
N SER A 191 -43.42 -38.51 -11.60
CA SER A 191 -43.89 -37.93 -12.86
C SER A 191 -44.18 -36.42 -12.78
N PHE A 192 -44.37 -35.86 -11.59
CA PHE A 192 -44.71 -34.44 -11.40
C PHE A 192 -43.83 -33.70 -10.40
N MET A 193 -42.91 -34.39 -9.71
CA MET A 193 -41.91 -33.77 -8.84
C MET A 193 -40.61 -34.58 -8.81
N THR A 194 -39.52 -33.95 -8.41
CA THR A 194 -38.20 -34.61 -8.37
C THR A 194 -38.07 -35.46 -7.12
N VAL A 195 -37.76 -36.75 -7.29
CA VAL A 195 -37.53 -37.69 -6.18
C VAL A 195 -36.08 -38.19 -6.23
N HIS A 196 -35.37 -37.99 -5.13
CA HIS A 196 -34.03 -38.48 -4.88
C HIS A 196 -34.13 -39.77 -4.09
N SER A 197 -33.71 -40.90 -4.66
CA SER A 197 -33.71 -42.19 -3.95
C SER A 197 -32.31 -42.76 -3.85
N SER A 198 -31.95 -43.21 -2.66
CA SER A 198 -30.73 -43.99 -2.39
C SER A 198 -30.88 -45.48 -2.79
N ILE A 199 -32.08 -45.89 -3.19
CA ILE A 199 -32.45 -47.25 -3.60
C ILE A 199 -32.80 -47.21 -5.09
N ASP A 200 -32.35 -48.20 -5.85
CA ASP A 200 -32.61 -48.35 -7.29
C ASP A 200 -34.12 -48.57 -7.51
N VAL A 201 -34.86 -47.47 -7.66
CA VAL A 201 -36.30 -47.51 -7.92
C VAL A 201 -36.44 -47.78 -9.40
N GLY A 202 -36.72 -49.04 -9.74
CA GLY A 202 -36.97 -49.49 -11.11
C GLY A 202 -38.09 -48.70 -11.76
N GLY A 203 -37.72 -47.63 -12.45
CA GLY A 203 -38.56 -46.84 -13.34
C GLY A 203 -37.71 -46.36 -14.49
N GLU A 204 -37.91 -46.93 -15.68
CA GLU A 204 -37.32 -46.44 -16.93
C GLU A 204 -37.80 -44.99 -17.15
N GLY A 205 -36.97 -44.01 -16.78
CA GLY A 205 -37.35 -42.61 -16.95
C GLY A 205 -36.42 -41.60 -16.29
N GLN A 206 -35.20 -41.47 -16.82
CA GLN A 206 -34.35 -40.27 -17.01
C GLN A 206 -32.88 -40.58 -16.71
N ASP A 207 -32.02 -40.45 -17.73
CA ASP A 207 -30.58 -40.70 -17.69
C ASP A 207 -29.87 -39.89 -16.57
N VAL A 208 -29.72 -40.47 -15.38
CA VAL A 208 -28.85 -39.91 -14.33
C VAL A 208 -27.43 -40.38 -14.60
N THR A 209 -26.53 -39.44 -14.91
CA THR A 209 -25.12 -39.75 -15.16
C THR A 209 -24.30 -39.50 -13.89
N GLU A 210 -23.63 -40.55 -13.39
CA GLU A 210 -22.74 -40.43 -12.24
C GLU A 210 -21.40 -39.79 -12.67
N VAL A 211 -20.94 -38.79 -11.92
CA VAL A 211 -19.70 -38.05 -12.16
C VAL A 211 -18.86 -37.97 -10.90
N SER A 212 -17.53 -37.95 -11.04
CA SER A 212 -16.61 -37.80 -9.91
C SER A 212 -16.75 -36.41 -9.27
N ALA A 213 -16.76 -36.34 -7.94
CA ALA A 213 -16.79 -35.07 -7.22
C ALA A 213 -15.46 -34.33 -7.33
N ASP A 214 -15.53 -33.02 -7.54
CA ASP A 214 -14.40 -32.11 -7.43
C ASP A 214 -14.33 -31.50 -6.02
N ALA A 215 -13.17 -31.60 -5.39
CA ALA A 215 -12.91 -31.08 -4.05
C ALA A 215 -12.02 -29.82 -4.06
N THR A 216 -11.82 -29.19 -5.22
CA THR A 216 -11.01 -27.98 -5.35
C THR A 216 -11.70 -26.80 -4.66
N PRO A 217 -11.02 -26.05 -3.77
CA PRO A 217 -11.59 -24.85 -3.16
C PRO A 217 -11.76 -23.70 -4.17
N HIS A 218 -12.87 -22.97 -4.06
CA HIS A 218 -13.19 -21.74 -4.79
C HIS A 218 -13.27 -20.58 -3.80
N ILE A 219 -12.52 -19.50 -4.02
CA ILE A 219 -12.60 -18.26 -3.24
C ILE A 219 -13.37 -17.23 -4.06
N HIS A 220 -14.51 -16.80 -3.52
CA HIS A 220 -15.33 -15.75 -4.09
C HIS A 220 -14.97 -14.42 -3.46
N ILE A 221 -14.68 -13.42 -4.28
CA ILE A 221 -14.33 -12.07 -3.83
C ILE A 221 -15.49 -11.11 -4.08
N ILE A 222 -16.10 -10.59 -3.03
CA ILE A 222 -17.27 -9.71 -3.12
C ILE A 222 -16.89 -8.33 -2.60
N PRO A 223 -17.07 -7.24 -3.38
CA PRO A 223 -16.89 -5.89 -2.86
C PRO A 223 -17.75 -5.63 -1.63
N TYR A 224 -17.11 -5.22 -0.53
CA TYR A 224 -17.77 -4.94 0.75
C TYR A 224 -17.19 -3.67 1.39
N GLY A 225 -18.00 -2.61 1.44
CA GLY A 225 -17.55 -1.31 1.95
C GLY A 225 -16.40 -0.72 1.12
N SER A 226 -15.24 -0.51 1.75
CA SER A 226 -13.99 -0.05 1.13
C SER A 226 -13.01 -1.16 0.74
N GLY A 227 -13.34 -2.42 1.05
CA GLY A 227 -12.51 -3.59 0.78
C GLY A 227 -13.32 -4.73 0.17
N PHE A 228 -12.97 -5.97 0.51
CA PHE A 228 -13.63 -7.17 -0.02
C PHE A 228 -13.98 -8.15 1.09
N ARG A 229 -15.11 -8.82 0.88
CA ARG A 229 -15.49 -10.03 1.58
C ARG A 229 -15.03 -11.23 0.76
N LEU A 230 -14.34 -12.16 1.40
CA LEU A 230 -13.87 -13.41 0.81
C LEU A 230 -14.72 -14.55 1.38
N GLU A 231 -15.22 -15.44 0.52
CA GLU A 231 -15.94 -16.63 0.96
C GLU A 231 -15.40 -17.87 0.23
N MET A 232 -15.17 -18.95 0.97
CA MET A 232 -14.68 -20.22 0.40
C MET A 232 -15.81 -21.22 0.14
N PHE A 233 -15.78 -21.87 -1.03
CA PHE A 233 -16.72 -22.88 -1.49
C PHE A 233 -16.02 -24.06 -2.17
N VAL A 234 -16.78 -25.10 -2.49
CA VAL A 234 -16.43 -26.17 -3.43
C VAL A 234 -17.55 -26.31 -4.48
N GLN A 235 -17.18 -26.69 -5.70
CA GLN A 235 -18.13 -26.98 -6.77
C GLN A 235 -18.04 -28.46 -7.19
N PRO A 236 -18.85 -29.37 -6.62
CA PRO A 236 -18.68 -30.81 -6.81
C PRO A 236 -18.81 -31.31 -8.24
N PHE A 237 -19.54 -30.61 -9.13
CA PHE A 237 -19.65 -30.98 -10.55
C PHE A 237 -18.64 -30.22 -11.44
N SER A 238 -17.49 -29.88 -10.86
CA SER A 238 -16.31 -29.24 -11.46
C SER A 238 -16.50 -27.82 -12.01
N HIS A 239 -17.41 -27.61 -12.97
CA HIS A 239 -17.59 -26.31 -13.67
C HIS A 239 -19.06 -25.94 -13.84
N ALA A 240 -19.94 -26.64 -13.13
CA ALA A 240 -21.37 -26.40 -13.13
C ALA A 240 -21.98 -26.94 -11.82
N GLY A 241 -23.24 -26.60 -11.54
CA GLY A 241 -23.90 -27.03 -10.31
C GLY A 241 -23.69 -26.08 -9.12
N PRO A 242 -24.23 -26.43 -7.94
CA PRO A 242 -24.28 -25.55 -6.78
C PRO A 242 -22.91 -25.38 -6.11
N TYR A 243 -22.66 -24.18 -5.58
CA TYR A 243 -21.55 -23.92 -4.66
C TYR A 243 -21.94 -24.35 -3.25
N LEU A 244 -21.07 -25.09 -2.58
CA LEU A 244 -21.31 -25.62 -1.23
C LEU A 244 -20.12 -25.33 -0.33
N LYS A 245 -20.36 -25.30 0.99
CA LYS A 245 -19.28 -25.08 1.96
C LYS A 245 -18.40 -26.36 2.05
N PRO A 246 -17.06 -26.24 2.00
CA PRO A 246 -16.18 -27.40 2.06
C PRO A 246 -16.35 -28.15 3.39
N GLY A 247 -16.45 -29.48 3.34
CA GLY A 247 -16.50 -30.33 4.55
C GLY A 247 -17.84 -30.34 5.31
N VAL A 248 -18.83 -29.55 4.87
CA VAL A 248 -20.14 -29.42 5.52
C VAL A 248 -21.27 -29.88 4.58
N GLY A 249 -22.32 -30.48 5.16
CA GLY A 249 -23.54 -30.91 4.46
C GLY A 249 -23.50 -32.33 3.92
N GLU A 250 -24.38 -32.62 2.97
CA GLU A 250 -24.59 -33.98 2.47
C GLU A 250 -23.49 -34.49 1.54
N THR A 251 -23.25 -35.81 1.60
CA THR A 251 -22.22 -36.49 0.79
C THR A 251 -22.70 -36.82 -0.61
N ASN A 252 -23.97 -37.19 -0.80
CA ASN A 252 -24.51 -37.49 -2.12
C ASN A 252 -25.31 -36.28 -2.62
N ILE A 253 -24.96 -35.76 -3.78
CA ILE A 253 -25.61 -34.58 -4.35
C ILE A 253 -26.01 -34.85 -5.79
N MET A 254 -27.23 -34.44 -6.12
CA MET A 254 -27.76 -34.44 -7.47
C MET A 254 -28.05 -33.01 -7.90
N ALA A 255 -27.66 -32.68 -9.13
CA ALA A 255 -27.93 -31.38 -9.72
C ALA A 255 -28.25 -31.52 -11.20
N GLU A 256 -29.17 -30.69 -11.69
CA GLU A 256 -29.42 -30.55 -13.11
C GLU A 256 -28.42 -29.55 -13.72
N VAL A 257 -27.60 -30.04 -14.63
CA VAL A 257 -26.57 -29.25 -15.30
C VAL A 257 -26.81 -29.32 -16.81
N LYS A 258 -27.12 -28.17 -17.43
CA LYS A 258 -27.37 -28.05 -18.88
C LYS A 258 -28.46 -29.02 -19.40
N GLY A 259 -29.53 -29.22 -18.62
CA GLY A 259 -30.66 -30.08 -18.99
C GLY A 259 -30.39 -31.58 -18.82
N ARG A 260 -29.33 -31.97 -18.10
CA ARG A 260 -29.01 -33.37 -17.75
C ARG A 260 -28.88 -33.52 -16.25
N ARG A 261 -29.43 -34.59 -15.70
CA ARG A 261 -29.35 -34.91 -14.27
C ARG A 261 -28.02 -35.61 -13.99
N LEU A 262 -27.19 -34.99 -13.16
CA LEU A 262 -25.90 -35.53 -12.74
C LEU A 262 -25.95 -35.88 -11.25
N GLN A 263 -25.31 -36.98 -10.88
CA GLN A 263 -25.13 -37.39 -9.48
C GLN A 263 -23.64 -37.46 -9.14
N THR A 264 -23.26 -36.98 -7.96
CA THR A 264 -21.89 -37.07 -7.46
C THR A 264 -21.85 -37.39 -5.97
N LYS A 265 -20.74 -37.97 -5.53
CA LYS A 265 -20.46 -38.29 -4.13
C LYS A 265 -19.24 -37.51 -3.64
N ARG A 266 -19.51 -36.52 -2.80
CA ARG A 266 -18.53 -35.65 -2.15
C ARG A 266 -17.66 -36.42 -1.17
N ASN A 267 -16.42 -35.96 -1.05
CA ASN A 267 -15.49 -36.43 -0.03
C ASN A 267 -15.22 -35.29 0.96
N LEU A 268 -16.06 -35.19 1.99
CA LEU A 268 -16.03 -34.10 2.96
C LEU A 268 -14.69 -33.99 3.70
N LEU A 269 -14.02 -35.12 3.98
CA LEU A 269 -12.71 -35.12 4.63
C LEU A 269 -11.63 -34.50 3.74
N LEU A 270 -11.65 -34.85 2.45
CA LEU A 270 -10.69 -34.29 1.48
C LEU A 270 -10.96 -32.80 1.20
N GLU A 271 -12.24 -32.41 1.15
CA GLU A 271 -12.63 -30.99 1.03
C GLU A 271 -12.11 -30.17 2.22
N GLU A 272 -12.27 -30.69 3.44
CA GLU A 272 -11.81 -30.05 4.67
C GLU A 272 -10.29 -29.94 4.75
N GLU A 273 -9.58 -31.01 4.36
CA GLU A 273 -8.11 -31.02 4.33
C GLU A 273 -7.56 -29.96 3.35
N LYS A 274 -8.11 -29.92 2.13
CA LYS A 274 -7.70 -28.93 1.12
C LYS A 274 -8.03 -27.49 1.52
N ALA A 275 -9.18 -27.28 2.16
CA ALA A 275 -9.57 -25.95 2.62
C ALA A 275 -8.65 -25.44 3.73
N ARG A 276 -8.27 -26.29 4.69
CA ARG A 276 -7.26 -25.94 5.71
C ARG A 276 -5.89 -25.66 5.12
N GLU A 277 -5.46 -26.42 4.11
CA GLU A 277 -4.18 -26.18 3.44
C GLU A 277 -4.12 -24.77 2.82
N VAL A 278 -5.25 -24.29 2.27
CA VAL A 278 -5.37 -22.92 1.75
C VAL A 278 -5.29 -21.89 2.89
N GLU A 279 -5.99 -22.11 4.00
CA GLU A 279 -5.96 -21.22 5.18
C GLU A 279 -4.54 -21.11 5.77
N GLU A 280 -3.86 -22.24 5.99
CA GLU A 280 -2.48 -22.28 6.50
C GLU A 280 -1.46 -21.62 5.56
N SER A 281 -1.73 -21.66 4.25
CA SER A 281 -0.87 -21.05 3.23
C SER A 281 -1.14 -19.56 3.03
N CYS A 282 -2.21 -19.01 3.60
CA CYS A 282 -2.59 -17.60 3.50
C CYS A 282 -2.71 -16.97 4.90
N PRO A 283 -1.60 -16.47 5.47
CA PRO A 283 -1.58 -15.85 6.80
C PRO A 283 -2.63 -14.76 7.00
N MET A 284 -2.96 -13.99 5.96
CA MET A 284 -3.99 -12.94 6.03
C MET A 284 -5.39 -13.52 6.28
N LEU A 285 -5.68 -14.72 5.77
CA LEU A 285 -6.94 -15.44 6.02
C LEU A 285 -6.93 -16.06 7.41
N ASP A 286 -5.81 -16.66 7.84
CA ASP A 286 -5.66 -17.24 9.19
C ASP A 286 -5.82 -16.20 10.31
N LEU A 287 -5.23 -15.01 10.14
CA LEU A 287 -5.33 -13.88 11.08
C LEU A 287 -6.73 -13.26 11.16
N ALA A 288 -7.50 -13.35 10.08
CA ALA A 288 -8.84 -12.77 9.96
C ALA A 288 -9.95 -13.71 10.46
N ILE A 289 -9.60 -14.90 10.99
CA ILE A 289 -10.55 -15.81 11.63
C ILE A 289 -11.02 -15.19 12.94
N ASP A 290 -12.25 -14.67 12.94
CA ASP A 290 -12.92 -14.24 14.16
C ASP A 290 -13.22 -15.47 15.03
N LEU A 291 -12.59 -15.57 16.20
CA LEU A 291 -12.73 -16.70 17.14
C LEU A 291 -14.18 -16.93 17.64
N GLU A 292 -15.12 -16.03 17.31
CA GLU A 292 -16.52 -16.05 17.75
C GLU A 292 -17.51 -16.59 16.70
N GLN A 293 -17.14 -16.77 15.43
CA GLN A 293 -18.02 -17.30 14.39
C GLN A 293 -17.62 -18.72 13.99
N GLU A 294 -18.36 -19.71 14.50
CA GLU A 294 -18.17 -21.11 14.14
C GLU A 294 -18.39 -21.34 12.62
N ASN A 295 -17.31 -21.62 11.88
CA ASN A 295 -17.29 -22.40 10.64
C ASN A 295 -17.90 -21.84 9.32
N GLU A 296 -18.01 -20.53 9.10
CA GLU A 296 -18.53 -20.06 7.79
C GLU A 296 -17.48 -19.81 6.69
N ARG A 297 -16.16 -19.87 6.99
CA ARG A 297 -15.07 -19.60 6.05
C ARG A 297 -15.32 -18.32 5.22
N GLU A 298 -15.65 -17.27 5.96
CA GLU A 298 -16.01 -15.95 5.47
C GLU A 298 -15.08 -14.93 6.14
N TRP A 299 -14.37 -14.13 5.35
CA TRP A 299 -13.42 -13.13 5.83
C TRP A 299 -13.80 -11.74 5.35
N HIS A 300 -13.78 -10.77 6.26
CA HIS A 300 -14.17 -9.39 5.99
C HIS A 300 -12.92 -8.51 6.04
N LEU A 301 -12.36 -8.19 4.88
CA LEU A 301 -11.21 -7.29 4.78
C LEU A 301 -11.70 -5.89 4.45
N LEU A 302 -11.54 -4.97 5.40
CA LEU A 302 -11.99 -3.57 5.26
C LEU A 302 -10.87 -2.64 4.83
N ASP A 303 -9.62 -2.99 5.15
CA ASP A 303 -8.44 -2.22 4.79
C ASP A 303 -7.94 -2.61 3.38
N PRO A 304 -7.72 -1.62 2.48
CA PRO A 304 -7.24 -1.91 1.13
C PRO A 304 -5.85 -2.58 1.07
N GLU A 305 -4.97 -2.33 2.03
CA GLU A 305 -3.63 -2.95 2.06
C GLU A 305 -3.73 -4.43 2.47
N GLU A 306 -4.58 -4.74 3.45
CA GLU A 306 -4.96 -6.11 3.81
C GLU A 306 -5.60 -6.87 2.63
N CYS A 307 -6.48 -6.21 1.87
CA CYS A 307 -7.08 -6.78 0.66
C CYS A 307 -6.01 -7.15 -0.38
N LEU A 308 -5.06 -6.24 -0.65
CA LEU A 308 -3.99 -6.47 -1.61
C LEU A 308 -2.99 -7.52 -1.11
N GLN A 309 -2.78 -7.62 0.20
CA GLN A 309 -2.00 -8.67 0.84
C GLN A 309 -2.64 -10.04 0.64
N ALA A 310 -3.92 -10.20 0.96
CA ALA A 310 -4.65 -11.45 0.78
C ALA A 310 -4.64 -11.88 -0.70
N LEU A 311 -4.86 -10.96 -1.63
CA LEU A 311 -4.78 -11.25 -3.07
C LEU A 311 -3.39 -11.72 -3.51
N LEU A 312 -2.32 -11.15 -2.95
CA LEU A 312 -0.96 -11.57 -3.24
C LEU A 312 -0.70 -13.01 -2.74
N GLU A 313 -1.14 -13.33 -1.52
CA GLU A 313 -0.99 -14.66 -0.92
C GLU A 313 -1.79 -15.72 -1.69
N ILE A 314 -3.03 -15.40 -2.07
CA ILE A 314 -3.87 -16.31 -2.86
C ILE A 314 -3.28 -16.54 -4.27
N GLU A 315 -2.67 -15.52 -4.88
CA GLU A 315 -2.01 -15.65 -6.17
C GLU A 315 -0.79 -16.61 -6.12
N GLU A 316 -0.13 -16.75 -4.97
CA GLU A 316 0.98 -17.71 -4.79
C GLU A 316 0.52 -19.17 -4.78
N ILE A 317 -0.72 -19.43 -4.34
CA ILE A 317 -1.34 -20.77 -4.29
C ILE A 317 -2.40 -20.99 -5.38
N ARG A 318 -2.32 -20.22 -6.47
CA ARG A 318 -3.31 -20.24 -7.57
C ARG A 318 -3.45 -21.59 -8.27
N ASP A 319 -2.49 -22.49 -8.12
CA ASP A 319 -2.55 -23.88 -8.59
C ASP A 319 -3.50 -24.77 -7.78
N ARG A 320 -3.89 -24.35 -6.56
CA ARG A 320 -4.71 -25.12 -5.62
C ARG A 320 -6.11 -24.55 -5.41
N VAL A 321 -6.33 -23.28 -5.79
CA VAL A 321 -7.57 -22.55 -5.53
C VAL A 321 -8.09 -21.86 -6.77
N VAL A 322 -9.41 -21.86 -6.95
CA VAL A 322 -10.08 -21.12 -8.03
C VAL A 322 -10.56 -19.78 -7.50
N LEU A 323 -10.14 -18.70 -8.16
CA LEU A 323 -10.52 -17.34 -7.77
C LEU A 323 -11.68 -16.83 -8.63
N GLU A 324 -12.81 -16.52 -8.00
CA GLU A 324 -14.01 -16.03 -8.65
C GLU A 324 -14.31 -14.58 -8.27
N TRP A 325 -14.45 -13.74 -9.31
CA TRP A 325 -14.80 -12.33 -9.18
C TRP A 325 -16.21 -12.08 -9.73
N PRO A 326 -16.99 -11.16 -9.15
CA PRO A 326 -18.23 -10.71 -9.75
C PRO A 326 -17.96 -10.10 -11.13
N GLU A 327 -18.94 -10.23 -12.04
CA GLU A 327 -18.81 -9.77 -13.43
C GLU A 327 -18.47 -8.27 -13.50
N GLY A 328 -17.21 -7.96 -13.83
CA GLY A 328 -16.77 -6.62 -14.24
C GLY A 328 -15.64 -5.99 -13.43
N GLU A 329 -15.26 -6.52 -12.26
CA GLU A 329 -14.18 -5.96 -11.43
C GLU A 329 -13.13 -7.04 -11.13
N LYS A 330 -11.98 -6.94 -11.79
CA LYS A 330 -10.81 -7.78 -11.51
C LYS A 330 -9.70 -6.91 -10.97
N ILE A 331 -9.32 -7.12 -9.71
CA ILE A 331 -8.08 -6.56 -9.18
C ILE A 331 -7.02 -7.64 -9.27
N ALA A 332 -5.90 -7.31 -9.90
CA ALA A 332 -4.77 -8.21 -10.02
C ALA A 332 -3.59 -7.63 -9.27
N VAL A 333 -3.12 -8.34 -8.25
CA VAL A 333 -1.86 -8.02 -7.58
C VAL A 333 -0.79 -8.88 -8.24
N ARG A 334 0.18 -8.24 -8.86
CA ARG A 334 1.31 -8.95 -9.47
C ARG A 334 2.33 -9.33 -8.42
N ARG A 335 3.09 -10.39 -8.73
CA ARG A 335 4.12 -11.00 -7.88
C ARG A 335 5.01 -9.95 -7.20
N GLN A 336 5.43 -10.31 -5.99
CA GLN A 336 6.31 -9.47 -5.19
C GLN A 336 7.63 -9.21 -5.92
N THR A 337 7.97 -7.93 -6.10
CA THR A 337 9.23 -7.51 -6.71
C THR A 337 10.22 -7.02 -5.68
N GLY A 338 11.47 -7.48 -5.83
CA GLY A 338 12.58 -7.19 -4.94
C GLY A 338 13.66 -6.33 -5.58
N VAL A 339 14.65 -5.95 -4.78
CA VAL A 339 15.78 -5.10 -5.21
C VAL A 339 16.59 -5.76 -6.34
N ASN A 340 16.66 -7.09 -6.38
CA ASN A 340 17.40 -7.88 -7.36
C ASN A 340 16.85 -7.78 -8.81
N GLN A 341 15.61 -7.34 -8.98
CA GLN A 341 14.98 -7.11 -10.28
C GLN A 341 15.19 -5.68 -10.79
N LEU A 342 15.81 -4.82 -9.98
CA LEU A 342 16.15 -3.46 -10.36
C LEU A 342 17.47 -3.45 -11.14
N ASN A 343 17.42 -2.91 -12.36
CA ASN A 343 18.59 -2.62 -13.16
C ASN A 343 18.93 -1.14 -12.98
N LEU A 344 20.12 -0.87 -12.45
CA LEU A 344 20.61 0.49 -12.20
C LEU A 344 21.82 0.80 -13.07
N ASN A 345 21.90 2.03 -13.54
CA ASN A 345 23.04 2.57 -14.26
C ASN A 345 23.42 3.90 -13.62
N ILE A 346 24.63 3.97 -13.08
CA ILE A 346 25.16 5.13 -12.37
C ILE A 346 26.34 5.67 -13.14
N ARG A 347 26.24 6.96 -13.50
CA ARG A 347 27.28 7.68 -14.21
C ARG A 347 27.62 8.98 -13.50
N THR A 348 28.87 9.38 -13.57
CA THR A 348 29.36 10.67 -13.12
C THR A 348 28.99 11.69 -14.18
N SER A 349 28.24 12.71 -13.76
CA SER A 349 27.79 13.82 -14.59
C SER A 349 28.62 15.08 -14.32
N GLN A 350 28.39 16.11 -15.12
CA GLN A 350 28.97 17.45 -14.94
C GLN A 350 28.72 17.98 -13.51
N GLN A 351 29.72 18.66 -12.96
CA GLN A 351 29.75 19.21 -11.58
C GLN A 351 29.82 18.16 -10.46
N ASP A 352 30.39 16.99 -10.73
CA ASP A 352 30.59 15.89 -9.76
C ASP A 352 29.31 15.26 -9.23
N TRP A 353 28.14 15.44 -9.84
CA TRP A 353 26.92 14.73 -9.43
C TRP A 353 26.84 13.34 -10.06
N PHE A 354 26.15 12.40 -9.42
CA PHE A 354 25.84 11.10 -10.01
C PHE A 354 24.47 11.12 -10.67
N SER A 355 24.40 10.79 -11.94
CA SER A 355 23.15 10.51 -12.66
C SER A 355 22.81 9.04 -12.53
N LEU A 356 21.64 8.75 -11.96
CA LEU A 356 21.06 7.42 -11.84
C LEU A 356 19.94 7.29 -12.87
N SER A 357 20.08 6.28 -13.72
CA SER A 357 19.04 5.80 -14.62
C SER A 357 18.83 4.31 -14.38
N GLY A 358 17.69 3.78 -14.76
CA GLY A 358 17.42 2.37 -14.52
C GLY A 358 15.97 2.01 -14.75
N HIS A 359 15.71 0.72 -14.66
CA HIS A 359 14.39 0.18 -14.81
C HIS A 359 14.19 -1.04 -13.91
N LEU A 360 12.95 -1.22 -13.46
CA LEU A 360 12.51 -2.40 -12.74
C LEU A 360 11.93 -3.38 -13.76
N GLN A 361 12.46 -4.60 -13.79
CA GLN A 361 11.91 -5.67 -14.61
C GLN A 361 10.83 -6.40 -13.82
N VAL A 362 9.56 -6.18 -14.18
CA VAL A 362 8.42 -6.82 -13.53
C VAL A 362 8.19 -8.21 -14.11
N ASP A 363 8.18 -8.31 -15.45
CA ASP A 363 8.01 -9.54 -16.22
C ASP A 363 8.95 -9.56 -17.46
N GLN A 364 8.86 -10.58 -18.32
CA GLN A 364 9.70 -10.68 -19.52
C GLN A 364 9.51 -9.51 -20.50
N ASP A 365 8.28 -9.02 -20.64
CA ASP A 365 7.91 -7.97 -21.59
C ASP A 365 7.58 -6.61 -20.93
N GLU A 366 7.56 -6.55 -19.60
CA GLU A 366 7.12 -5.36 -18.86
C GLU A 366 8.23 -4.77 -17.99
N VAL A 367 8.51 -3.49 -18.25
CA VAL A 367 9.63 -2.76 -17.66
C VAL A 367 9.11 -1.40 -17.19
N ILE A 368 9.40 -1.06 -15.92
CA ILE A 368 9.04 0.23 -15.34
C ILE A 368 10.29 1.09 -15.20
N GLU A 369 10.28 2.27 -15.81
CA GLU A 369 11.35 3.25 -15.64
C GLU A 369 11.48 3.71 -14.19
N LEU A 370 12.71 3.78 -13.68
CA LEU A 370 13.00 4.14 -12.29
C LEU A 370 12.34 5.46 -11.88
N LYS A 371 12.37 6.47 -12.76
CA LYS A 371 11.74 7.77 -12.49
C LYS A 371 10.23 7.65 -12.27
N SER A 372 9.54 6.89 -13.13
CA SER A 372 8.10 6.66 -13.02
C SER A 372 7.76 5.88 -11.74
N LEU A 373 8.55 4.85 -11.42
CA LEU A 373 8.42 4.10 -10.18
C LEU A 373 8.56 5.01 -8.95
N LEU A 374 9.57 5.87 -8.90
CA LEU A 374 9.74 6.81 -7.79
C LEU A 374 8.57 7.81 -7.68
N GLU A 375 8.01 8.27 -8.80
CA GLU A 375 6.84 9.14 -8.78
C GLU A 375 5.59 8.44 -8.22
N GLN A 376 5.37 7.18 -8.58
CA GLN A 376 4.26 6.39 -8.04
C GLN A 376 4.48 6.09 -6.54
N VAL A 377 5.72 5.79 -6.14
CA VAL A 377 6.13 5.60 -4.74
C VAL A 377 5.95 6.89 -3.92
N LYS A 378 6.16 8.08 -4.51
CA LYS A 378 5.85 9.36 -3.82
C LYS A 378 4.35 9.58 -3.61
N LYS A 379 3.49 9.04 -4.48
CA LYS A 379 2.03 9.19 -4.44
C LYS A 379 1.36 8.15 -3.53
N SER A 380 1.89 6.94 -3.49
CA SER A 380 1.40 5.85 -2.64
C SER A 380 2.20 5.76 -1.35
N ASN A 381 1.53 5.71 -0.21
CA ASN A 381 2.16 5.43 1.09
C ASN A 381 2.31 3.91 1.35
N SER A 382 1.77 3.06 0.49
CA SER A 382 1.82 1.60 0.63
C SER A 382 2.96 0.98 -0.19
N ARG A 383 3.31 -0.27 0.16
CA ARG A 383 4.18 -1.15 -0.65
C ARG A 383 3.55 -1.57 -1.97
N PHE A 384 2.23 -1.42 -2.11
CA PHE A 384 1.51 -1.67 -3.35
C PHE A 384 1.46 -0.41 -4.22
N ILE A 385 1.94 -0.54 -5.45
CA ILE A 385 2.07 0.56 -6.39
C ILE A 385 1.05 0.37 -7.54
N PRO A 386 0.12 1.32 -7.76
CA PRO A 386 -0.88 1.18 -8.80
C PRO A 386 -0.27 1.32 -10.19
N MET A 387 -0.54 0.35 -11.06
CA MET A 387 -0.04 0.28 -12.44
C MET A 387 -1.06 0.83 -13.47
N GLY A 388 -2.33 0.95 -13.09
CA GLY A 388 -3.45 1.27 -13.99
C GLY A 388 -4.39 0.07 -14.15
N ASP A 389 -5.61 0.31 -14.61
CA ASP A 389 -6.62 -0.73 -14.92
C ASP A 389 -6.87 -1.77 -13.80
N GLY A 390 -6.78 -1.36 -12.52
CA GLY A 390 -6.98 -2.24 -11.37
C GLY A 390 -5.80 -3.17 -11.05
N GLN A 391 -4.64 -2.96 -11.68
CA GLN A 391 -3.43 -3.73 -11.43
C GLN A 391 -2.51 -3.04 -10.41
N PHE A 392 -1.91 -3.85 -9.53
CA PHE A 392 -0.98 -3.39 -8.50
C PHE A 392 0.34 -4.17 -8.56
N LEU A 393 1.45 -3.46 -8.41
CA LEU A 393 2.77 -4.02 -8.20
C LEU A 393 3.06 -4.10 -6.70
N ALA A 394 3.30 -5.30 -6.18
CA ALA A 394 3.72 -5.48 -4.79
C ALA A 394 5.25 -5.32 -4.66
N LEU A 395 5.72 -4.34 -3.89
CA LEU A 395 7.14 -4.23 -3.52
C LEU A 395 7.41 -5.00 -2.22
N THR A 396 8.62 -5.53 -2.05
CA THR A 396 9.09 -5.92 -0.71
C THR A 396 9.24 -4.68 0.17
N GLN A 397 9.07 -4.83 1.49
CA GLN A 397 9.24 -3.71 2.41
C GLN A 397 10.65 -3.13 2.37
N GLU A 398 11.66 -3.99 2.22
CA GLU A 398 13.05 -3.57 2.02
C GLU A 398 13.18 -2.71 0.76
N PHE A 399 12.65 -3.19 -0.39
CA PHE A 399 12.79 -2.47 -1.64
C PHE A 399 12.09 -1.11 -1.60
N ARG A 400 10.88 -1.05 -1.04
CA ARG A 400 10.17 0.21 -0.79
C ARG A 400 11.03 1.18 0.03
N ASN A 401 11.63 0.72 1.12
CA ASN A 401 12.50 1.55 1.95
C ASN A 401 13.72 2.08 1.17
N ARG A 402 14.32 1.26 0.28
CA ARG A 402 15.43 1.70 -0.59
C ARG A 402 15.00 2.75 -1.63
N LEU A 403 13.84 2.60 -2.24
CA LEU A 403 13.28 3.60 -3.15
C LEU A 403 13.00 4.92 -2.41
N GLU A 404 12.55 4.86 -1.17
CA GLU A 404 12.40 6.06 -0.33
C GLU A 404 13.74 6.73 0.01
N GLU A 405 14.81 5.97 0.21
CA GLU A 405 16.17 6.50 0.34
C GLU A 405 16.60 7.20 -0.95
N LEU A 406 16.36 6.61 -2.12
CA LEU A 406 16.62 7.25 -3.41
C LEU A 406 15.82 8.55 -3.58
N ILE A 407 14.54 8.58 -3.20
CA ILE A 407 13.72 9.81 -3.20
C ILE A 407 14.29 10.85 -2.24
N LEU A 408 14.89 10.40 -1.13
CA LEU A 408 15.49 11.28 -0.15
C LEU A 408 16.78 11.93 -0.70
N PHE A 409 17.64 11.16 -1.35
CA PHE A 409 18.94 11.67 -1.78
C PHE A 409 18.96 12.18 -3.23
N GLY A 410 17.95 11.81 -4.01
CA GLY A 410 17.81 12.14 -5.41
C GLY A 410 17.06 13.45 -5.65
N GLU A 411 17.54 14.19 -6.65
CA GLU A 411 16.87 15.31 -7.27
C GLU A 411 16.46 14.95 -8.70
N GLU A 412 15.36 15.52 -9.17
CA GLU A 412 14.95 15.36 -10.56
C GLU A 412 15.94 16.06 -11.49
N GLY A 413 16.42 15.30 -12.47
CA GLY A 413 17.34 15.75 -13.48
C GLY A 413 16.76 16.65 -14.55
N ARG A 414 17.65 17.24 -15.36
CA ARG A 414 17.28 17.96 -16.59
C ARG A 414 16.97 17.01 -17.76
N ALA A 415 17.56 15.81 -17.76
CA ALA A 415 17.32 14.77 -18.76
C ALA A 415 16.06 13.96 -18.44
N GLU A 416 15.40 13.44 -19.48
CA GLU A 416 14.31 12.48 -19.32
C GLU A 416 14.85 11.19 -18.66
N ASN A 417 14.11 10.66 -17.68
CA ASN A 417 14.42 9.44 -16.93
C ASN A 417 15.71 9.40 -16.07
N GLU A 418 16.35 10.53 -15.76
CA GLU A 418 17.51 10.57 -14.85
C GLU A 418 17.21 11.23 -13.51
N ILE A 419 17.81 10.67 -12.45
CA ILE A 419 17.77 11.17 -11.08
C ILE A 419 19.19 11.52 -10.66
N TYR A 420 19.40 12.73 -10.16
CA TYR A 420 20.71 13.21 -9.76
C TYR A 420 20.90 13.06 -8.27
N VAL A 421 21.96 12.38 -7.85
CA VAL A 421 22.30 12.19 -6.44
C VAL A 421 23.62 12.89 -6.15
N HIS A 422 23.66 13.62 -5.04
CA HIS A 422 24.87 14.27 -4.58
C HIS A 422 25.91 13.21 -4.11
N PRO A 423 27.22 13.37 -4.37
CA PRO A 423 28.24 12.38 -3.98
C PRO A 423 28.29 12.02 -2.51
N LEU A 424 27.81 12.91 -1.67
CA LEU A 424 27.74 12.72 -0.21
C LEU A 424 26.69 11.69 0.21
N ALA A 425 25.73 11.38 -0.67
CA ALA A 425 24.73 10.36 -0.45
C ALA A 425 25.13 8.98 -0.99
N ALA A 426 26.29 8.86 -1.66
CA ALA A 426 26.79 7.59 -2.16
C ALA A 426 26.85 6.47 -1.09
N PRO A 427 27.31 6.70 0.16
CA PRO A 427 27.30 5.66 1.19
C PRO A 427 25.88 5.16 1.53
N ALA A 428 24.89 6.04 1.46
CA ALA A 428 23.51 5.66 1.75
C ALA A 428 22.88 4.79 0.65
N LEU A 429 23.44 4.84 -0.56
CA LEU A 429 22.98 4.07 -1.72
C LEU A 429 23.82 2.82 -1.98
N GLU A 430 24.96 2.65 -1.29
CA GLU A 430 25.89 1.54 -1.53
C GLU A 430 25.21 0.18 -1.38
N GLU A 431 24.38 0.00 -0.35
CA GLU A 431 23.70 -1.28 -0.14
C GLU A 431 22.65 -1.55 -1.23
N LEU A 432 21.93 -0.52 -1.69
CA LEU A 432 21.01 -0.63 -2.81
C LEU A 432 21.75 -1.03 -4.10
N THR A 433 22.88 -0.39 -4.39
CA THR A 433 23.65 -0.67 -5.61
C THR A 433 24.30 -2.04 -5.59
N ARG A 434 24.62 -2.56 -4.40
CA ARG A 434 25.14 -3.92 -4.19
C ARG A 434 24.09 -5.01 -4.44
N GLN A 435 22.85 -4.78 -4.02
CA GLN A 435 21.74 -5.74 -4.17
C GLN A 435 21.09 -5.69 -5.56
N ALA A 436 21.07 -4.51 -6.19
CA ALA A 436 20.53 -4.31 -7.53
C ALA A 436 21.52 -4.77 -8.62
N LYS A 437 21.02 -5.02 -9.83
CA LYS A 437 21.86 -5.27 -11.01
C LYS A 437 22.42 -3.93 -11.51
N THR A 438 23.51 -3.48 -10.89
CA THR A 438 24.05 -2.13 -11.10
C THR A 438 25.25 -2.11 -12.04
N THR A 439 25.18 -1.27 -13.07
CA THR A 439 26.33 -0.83 -13.86
C THR A 439 26.80 0.52 -13.32
N VAL A 440 28.08 0.63 -12.97
CA VAL A 440 28.68 1.85 -12.43
C VAL A 440 29.89 2.25 -13.25
N ASP A 441 30.15 3.55 -13.33
CA ASP A 441 31.37 4.09 -13.91
C ASP A 441 32.54 4.14 -12.89
N ASP A 442 33.71 4.55 -13.36
CA ASP A 442 34.91 4.61 -12.52
C ASP A 442 34.82 5.70 -11.45
N GLY A 443 34.15 6.83 -11.73
CA GLY A 443 33.98 7.92 -10.76
C GLY A 443 33.16 7.50 -9.54
N TRP A 444 32.11 6.70 -9.72
CA TRP A 444 31.37 6.10 -8.60
C TRP A 444 32.25 5.17 -7.76
N ARG A 445 33.05 4.31 -8.41
CA ARG A 445 33.96 3.37 -7.72
C ARG A 445 35.03 4.11 -6.92
N GLU A 446 35.70 5.08 -7.53
CA GLU A 446 36.70 5.92 -6.88
C GLU A 446 36.11 6.65 -5.67
N ARG A 447 34.86 7.13 -5.77
CA ARG A 447 34.21 7.81 -4.66
C ARG A 447 33.90 6.88 -3.50
N LEU A 448 33.36 5.69 -3.75
CA LEU A 448 33.11 4.69 -2.70
C LEU A 448 34.41 4.22 -2.05
N GLN A 449 35.45 3.99 -2.85
CA GLN A 449 36.78 3.65 -2.32
C GLN A 449 37.32 4.76 -1.41
N ALA A 450 37.26 6.02 -1.85
CA ALA A 450 37.71 7.14 -1.04
C ALA A 450 36.93 7.26 0.29
N ILE A 451 35.62 6.98 0.26
CA ILE A 451 34.76 6.95 1.47
C ILE A 451 35.23 5.86 2.44
N ASN A 452 35.43 4.63 1.94
CA ASN A 452 35.87 3.51 2.78
C ASN A 452 37.26 3.77 3.36
N GLU A 453 38.21 4.22 2.53
CA GLU A 453 39.55 4.61 2.98
C GLU A 453 39.51 5.72 4.04
N ALA A 454 38.60 6.70 3.90
CA ALA A 454 38.43 7.75 4.89
C ALA A 454 37.79 7.23 6.18
N GLN A 455 36.88 6.25 6.12
CA GLN A 455 36.27 5.64 7.30
C GLN A 455 37.28 4.81 8.10
N ASP A 456 38.19 4.11 7.44
CA ASP A 456 39.21 3.29 8.09
C ASP A 456 40.41 4.12 8.57
N PHE A 457 40.58 5.34 8.05
CA PHE A 457 41.68 6.21 8.44
C PHE A 457 41.59 6.65 9.90
N VAL A 458 42.65 6.40 10.67
CA VAL A 458 42.81 6.89 12.04
C VAL A 458 43.93 7.94 12.04
N PRO A 459 43.61 9.25 12.06
CA PRO A 459 44.61 10.29 12.15
C PRO A 459 45.26 10.33 13.53
N GLU A 460 46.56 10.55 13.55
CA GLU A 460 47.27 10.93 14.77
C GLU A 460 47.00 12.39 15.11
N VAL A 461 46.79 12.67 16.40
CA VAL A 461 46.68 14.04 16.90
C VAL A 461 48.02 14.75 16.67
N PRO A 462 48.05 15.98 16.13
CA PRO A 462 49.31 16.68 15.86
C PRO A 462 50.15 16.83 17.13
N SER A 463 51.39 16.34 17.10
CA SER A 463 52.34 16.41 18.23
C SER A 463 52.68 17.84 18.67
N THR A 464 52.40 18.82 17.81
CA THR A 464 52.56 20.24 18.10
C THR A 464 51.43 20.84 18.95
N LEU A 465 50.35 20.09 19.21
CA LEU A 465 49.28 20.49 20.10
C LEU A 465 49.75 20.34 21.57
N GLN A 466 49.80 21.45 22.30
CA GLN A 466 50.24 21.52 23.71
C GLN A 466 49.08 21.24 24.69
N ALA A 467 48.33 20.16 24.44
CA ALA A 467 47.25 19.70 25.30
C ALA A 467 46.99 18.21 25.07
N GLU A 468 46.57 17.51 26.13
CA GLU A 468 46.01 16.17 26.02
C GLU A 468 44.51 16.28 25.75
N LEU A 469 44.06 15.67 24.65
CA LEU A 469 42.65 15.58 24.31
C LEU A 469 42.01 14.45 25.11
N ARG A 470 40.79 14.68 25.59
CA ARG A 470 39.93 13.62 26.15
C ARG A 470 39.46 12.66 25.06
N ASP A 471 39.01 11.47 25.42
CA ASP A 471 38.64 10.41 24.46
C ASP A 471 37.56 10.90 23.48
N TYR A 472 36.50 11.53 23.98
CA TYR A 472 35.50 12.12 23.09
C TYR A 472 36.11 13.23 22.21
N GLN A 473 37.07 14.02 22.69
CA GLN A 473 37.69 15.07 21.86
C GLN A 473 38.55 14.46 20.76
N VAL A 474 39.23 13.34 21.02
CA VAL A 474 39.95 12.55 20.01
C VAL A 474 38.97 12.02 18.97
N GLU A 475 37.85 11.43 19.37
CA GLU A 475 36.81 10.97 18.43
C GLU A 475 36.29 12.12 17.54
N GLY A 476 36.09 13.30 18.13
CA GLY A 476 35.66 14.49 17.40
C GLY A 476 36.70 14.97 16.39
N PHE A 477 37.98 14.98 16.78
CA PHE A 477 39.10 15.28 15.88
C PHE A 477 39.18 14.26 14.72
N VAL A 478 39.14 12.96 15.03
CA VAL A 478 39.16 11.87 14.05
C VAL A 478 38.03 12.03 13.06
N TRP A 479 36.79 12.21 13.55
CA TRP A 479 35.61 12.41 12.72
C TRP A 479 35.76 13.61 11.76
N MET A 480 36.23 14.76 12.25
CA MET A 480 36.44 15.94 11.42
C MET A 480 37.50 15.71 10.34
N VAL A 481 38.63 15.07 10.67
CA VAL A 481 39.69 14.79 9.70
C VAL A 481 39.24 13.80 8.63
N ARG A 482 38.42 12.80 8.96
CA ARG A 482 37.82 11.87 7.98
C ARG A 482 36.95 12.62 6.96
N LEU A 483 36.08 13.53 7.43
CA LEU A 483 35.30 14.40 6.56
C LEU A 483 36.19 15.30 5.69
N ALA A 484 37.26 15.85 6.29
CA ALA A 484 38.17 16.74 5.61
C ALA A 484 38.97 16.06 4.49
N ARG A 485 39.31 14.76 4.62
CA ARG A 485 39.91 13.96 3.54
C ARG A 485 38.98 13.81 2.34
N LEU A 486 37.67 13.76 2.58
CA LEU A 486 36.64 13.64 1.55
C LEU A 486 36.23 14.97 0.92
N GLY A 487 36.80 16.09 1.37
CA GLY A 487 36.43 17.45 0.96
C GLY A 487 35.07 17.89 1.50
N ILE A 488 34.61 17.29 2.60
CA ILE A 488 33.29 17.48 3.18
C ILE A 488 33.44 18.37 4.41
N GLY A 489 32.61 19.40 4.53
CA GLY A 489 32.60 20.24 5.71
C GLY A 489 31.88 19.59 6.90
N ALA A 490 32.17 20.08 8.10
CA ALA A 490 31.74 19.49 9.36
C ALA A 490 31.01 20.52 10.25
N CYS A 491 29.98 20.06 10.97
CA CYS A 491 29.28 20.82 12.00
C CYS A 491 29.53 20.20 13.38
N LEU A 492 30.38 20.85 14.18
CA LEU A 492 30.64 20.45 15.57
C LEU A 492 29.68 21.21 16.50
N ALA A 493 28.60 20.54 16.85
CA ALA A 493 27.47 21.08 17.60
C ALA A 493 27.43 20.62 19.07
N ASP A 494 28.61 20.37 19.66
CA ASP A 494 28.75 19.98 21.06
C ASP A 494 28.29 21.08 22.03
N ASP A 495 27.80 20.67 23.21
CA ASP A 495 27.42 21.58 24.29
C ASP A 495 28.55 22.55 24.67
N MET A 496 28.16 23.72 25.17
CA MET A 496 29.10 24.76 25.62
C MET A 496 30.01 24.24 26.73
N GLY A 497 31.32 24.41 26.56
CA GLY A 497 32.33 23.96 27.53
C GLY A 497 32.93 22.57 27.27
N LEU A 498 32.52 21.85 26.22
CA LEU A 498 33.13 20.56 25.85
C LEU A 498 34.46 20.68 25.09
N GLY A 499 34.99 21.89 24.92
CA GLY A 499 36.30 22.14 24.28
C GLY A 499 36.25 22.13 22.75
N LYS A 500 35.22 22.76 22.15
CA LYS A 500 35.12 22.91 20.69
C LYS A 500 36.32 23.63 20.09
N THR A 501 36.78 24.71 20.71
CA THR A 501 37.97 25.47 20.27
C THR A 501 39.21 24.60 20.24
N LEU A 502 39.45 23.80 21.28
CA LEU A 502 40.59 22.86 21.34
C LEU A 502 40.53 21.79 20.24
N GLN A 503 39.34 21.20 20.02
CA GLN A 503 39.13 20.25 18.92
C GLN A 503 39.36 20.92 17.54
N SER A 504 38.87 22.15 17.36
CA SER A 504 39.13 22.94 16.14
C SER A 504 40.62 23.19 15.95
N LEU A 505 41.37 23.59 16.99
CA LEU A 505 42.82 23.80 16.90
C LEU A 505 43.58 22.54 16.49
N ALA A 506 43.17 21.36 16.98
CA ALA A 506 43.76 20.09 16.54
C ALA A 506 43.58 19.88 15.03
N VAL A 507 42.39 20.17 14.48
CA VAL A 507 42.13 20.09 13.03
C VAL A 507 42.90 21.17 12.26
N ILE A 508 43.01 22.38 12.79
CA ILE A 508 43.78 23.47 12.17
C ILE A 508 45.27 23.09 12.07
N LEU A 509 45.84 22.53 13.14
CA LEU A 509 47.21 22.02 13.14
C LEU A 509 47.43 20.89 12.12
N TYR A 510 46.44 20.01 11.93
CA TYR A 510 46.47 18.99 10.88
C TYR A 510 46.55 19.59 9.46
N PHE A 511 46.00 20.79 9.25
CA PHE A 511 46.08 21.53 7.99
C PHE A 511 47.25 22.51 7.90
N ALA A 512 47.92 22.84 9.01
CA ALA A 512 48.90 23.93 9.07
C ALA A 512 50.03 23.79 8.03
N GLY A 513 50.57 22.59 7.84
CA GLY A 513 51.62 22.34 6.84
C GLY A 513 51.16 22.41 5.38
N LYS A 514 49.85 22.44 5.13
CA LYS A 514 49.25 22.45 3.78
C LYS A 514 48.96 23.86 3.27
N GLY A 515 48.83 24.85 4.15
CA GLY A 515 48.52 26.24 3.78
C GLY A 515 47.75 26.99 4.87
N PRO A 516 47.27 28.21 4.57
CA PRO A 516 46.70 29.10 5.56
C PRO A 516 45.30 28.64 6.00
N THR A 517 44.94 29.02 7.23
CA THR A 517 43.62 28.78 7.83
C THR A 517 42.97 30.08 8.28
N LEU A 518 41.65 30.16 8.11
CA LEU A 518 40.84 31.30 8.58
C LEU A 518 39.92 30.86 9.72
N VAL A 519 39.94 31.61 10.81
CA VAL A 519 38.94 31.52 11.89
C VAL A 519 38.11 32.80 11.86
N VAL A 520 36.79 32.64 11.83
CA VAL A 520 35.85 33.74 11.96
C VAL A 520 35.04 33.55 13.22
N ALA A 521 35.11 34.49 14.15
CA ALA A 521 34.41 34.40 15.43
C ALA A 521 33.67 35.72 15.74
N PRO A 522 32.77 35.76 16.74
CA PRO A 522 32.30 37.03 17.27
C PRO A 522 33.48 37.87 17.80
N THR A 523 33.38 39.19 17.72
CA THR A 523 34.47 40.10 18.14
C THR A 523 34.91 39.85 19.58
N SER A 524 33.96 39.52 20.47
CA SER A 524 34.23 39.19 21.88
C SER A 524 35.04 37.91 22.09
N VAL A 525 35.02 36.98 21.12
CA VAL A 525 35.70 35.67 21.22
C VAL A 525 37.04 35.68 20.47
N CYS A 526 37.30 36.68 19.63
CA CYS A 526 38.56 36.78 18.87
C CYS A 526 39.80 36.83 19.79
N MET A 527 39.76 37.56 20.91
CA MET A 527 40.86 37.57 21.89
C MET A 527 41.02 36.23 22.61
N ASN A 528 39.92 35.50 22.82
CA ASN A 528 40.00 34.16 23.42
C ASN A 528 40.71 33.19 22.46
N TRP A 529 40.44 33.26 21.16
CA TRP A 529 41.16 32.50 20.15
C TRP A 529 42.67 32.80 20.17
N GLU A 530 43.06 34.07 20.30
CA GLU A 530 44.48 34.45 20.43
C GLU A 530 45.14 33.79 21.65
N GLN A 531 44.48 33.84 22.80
CA GLN A 531 44.99 33.21 24.03
C GLN A 531 45.08 31.69 23.90
N GLU A 532 44.05 31.04 23.33
CA GLU A 532 44.02 29.59 23.15
C GLU A 532 45.06 29.11 22.13
N VAL A 533 45.28 29.84 21.03
CA VAL A 533 46.34 29.53 20.05
C VAL A 533 47.71 29.62 20.70
N ASN A 534 47.99 30.70 21.42
CA ASN A 534 49.28 30.87 22.10
C ASN A 534 49.52 29.79 23.17
N ARG A 535 48.46 29.31 23.82
CA ARG A 535 48.55 28.27 24.85
C ARG A 535 48.69 26.87 24.25
N PHE A 536 47.85 26.51 23.28
CA PHE A 536 47.69 25.13 22.82
C PHE A 536 48.32 24.85 21.46
N ALA A 537 48.55 25.86 20.63
CA ALA A 537 49.10 25.72 19.29
C ALA A 537 50.15 26.79 18.96
N PRO A 538 51.21 26.98 19.80
CA PRO A 538 52.18 28.06 19.64
C PRO A 538 53.04 27.96 18.37
N THR A 539 52.96 26.84 17.65
CA THR A 539 53.62 26.64 16.35
C THR A 539 52.90 27.33 15.20
N LEU A 540 51.64 27.76 15.40
CA LEU A 540 50.89 28.55 14.43
C LEU A 540 51.33 30.02 14.50
N LYS A 541 51.49 30.64 13.34
CA LYS A 541 51.69 32.08 13.21
C LYS A 541 50.33 32.75 13.20
N LEU A 542 49.94 33.32 14.33
CA LEU A 542 48.67 33.98 14.49
C LEU A 542 48.70 35.40 13.91
N HIS A 543 47.71 35.71 13.07
CA HIS A 543 47.45 37.04 12.53
C HIS A 543 46.04 37.48 12.94
N MET A 544 45.91 38.72 13.42
CA MET A 544 44.61 39.32 13.75
C MET A 544 44.27 40.38 12.69
N LEU A 545 43.15 40.25 11.98
CA LEU A 545 42.82 41.16 10.86
C LEU A 545 42.52 42.62 11.31
N GLY A 546 42.48 42.90 12.62
CA GLY A 546 42.19 44.22 13.16
C GLY A 546 43.29 45.28 12.98
N SER A 547 44.50 44.92 12.51
CA SER A 547 45.65 45.81 12.36
C SER A 547 45.59 46.74 11.14
N LEU A 548 46.43 47.78 11.14
CA LEU A 548 46.40 48.92 10.21
C LEU A 548 46.77 48.59 8.74
N ASP A 549 47.26 47.39 8.43
CA ASP A 549 47.55 46.95 7.06
C ASP A 549 46.96 45.55 6.77
N ARG A 550 45.71 45.53 6.32
CA ARG A 550 44.93 44.29 6.12
C ARG A 550 45.30 43.56 4.84
N GLU A 551 45.62 44.32 3.79
CA GLU A 551 45.89 43.78 2.47
C GLU A 551 47.25 43.09 2.42
N GLU A 552 48.27 43.67 3.04
CA GLU A 552 49.60 43.05 3.16
C GLU A 552 49.52 41.75 3.96
N VAL A 553 48.83 41.76 5.11
CA VAL A 553 48.65 40.56 5.95
C VAL A 553 47.99 39.45 5.17
N ILE A 554 46.85 39.70 4.49
CA ILE A 554 46.12 38.66 3.76
C ILE A 554 46.95 38.08 2.61
N ARG A 555 47.67 38.92 1.86
CA ARG A 555 48.49 38.47 0.73
C ARG A 555 49.75 37.71 1.16
N GLY A 556 50.24 37.96 2.37
CA GLY A 556 51.42 37.31 2.93
C GLY A 556 51.17 35.94 3.57
N LEU A 557 49.91 35.49 3.68
CA LEU A 557 49.56 34.24 4.35
C LEU A 557 50.06 33.00 3.58
N GLY A 558 50.63 32.05 4.31
CA GLY A 558 51.10 30.78 3.80
C GLY A 558 50.92 29.63 4.80
N LYS A 559 51.85 28.67 4.77
CA LYS A 559 51.83 27.51 5.66
C LYS A 559 52.03 27.95 7.12
N TYR A 560 51.33 27.29 8.03
CA TYR A 560 51.30 27.58 9.46
C TYR A 560 50.67 28.93 9.87
N ASP A 561 50.22 29.74 8.91
CA ASP A 561 49.54 31.00 9.22
C ASP A 561 48.06 30.75 9.54
N LEU A 562 47.62 31.33 10.66
CA LEU A 562 46.23 31.35 11.11
C LEU A 562 45.75 32.79 11.18
N LEU A 563 44.77 33.14 10.34
CA LEU A 563 44.12 34.45 10.40
C LEU A 563 42.85 34.34 11.25
N VAL A 564 42.73 35.16 12.30
CA VAL A 564 41.50 35.31 13.09
C VAL A 564 40.86 36.65 12.74
N THR A 565 39.56 36.61 12.41
CA THR A 565 38.77 37.80 12.10
C THR A 565 37.37 37.75 12.70
N SER A 566 36.72 38.91 12.78
CA SER A 566 35.33 39.01 13.22
C SER A 566 34.36 38.88 12.04
N TYR A 567 33.12 38.46 12.30
CA TYR A 567 32.08 38.44 11.26
C TYR A 567 31.82 39.82 10.61
N THR A 568 32.05 40.91 11.35
CA THR A 568 31.91 42.28 10.83
C THR A 568 33.03 42.59 9.84
N LEU A 569 34.27 42.25 10.17
CA LEU A 569 35.42 42.44 9.30
C LEU A 569 35.38 41.50 8.09
N LEU A 570 34.93 40.25 8.26
CA LEU A 570 34.68 39.33 7.14
C LEU A 570 33.76 39.98 6.10
N GLN A 571 32.68 40.62 6.54
CA GLN A 571 31.75 41.29 5.63
C GLN A 571 32.41 42.44 4.86
N GLN A 572 33.32 43.18 5.49
CA GLN A 572 34.00 44.33 4.90
C GLN A 572 35.09 43.89 3.90
N GLU A 573 35.86 42.86 4.25
CA GLU A 573 37.09 42.45 3.55
C GLU A 573 36.90 41.15 2.73
N VAL A 574 35.67 40.73 2.47
CA VAL A 574 35.40 39.47 1.76
C VAL A 574 36.04 39.43 0.37
N ASP A 575 36.16 40.57 -0.31
CA ASP A 575 36.74 40.65 -1.65
C ASP A 575 38.24 40.30 -1.63
N LEU A 576 38.94 40.55 -0.51
CA LEU A 576 40.32 40.12 -0.31
C LEU A 576 40.39 38.67 0.18
N LEU A 577 39.53 38.31 1.14
CA LEU A 577 39.55 36.98 1.77
C LEU A 577 39.15 35.86 0.81
N GLU A 578 38.32 36.12 -0.20
CA GLU A 578 37.91 35.11 -1.19
C GLU A 578 39.00 34.74 -2.21
N GLN A 579 40.05 35.56 -2.30
CA GLN A 579 41.19 35.35 -3.22
C GLN A 579 42.23 34.38 -2.64
N VAL A 580 42.14 34.05 -1.36
CA VAL A 580 43.07 33.14 -0.68
C VAL A 580 42.58 31.69 -0.78
N ASP A 581 43.48 30.77 -1.14
CA ASP A 581 43.21 29.33 -1.18
C ASP A 581 43.31 28.70 0.22
N TRP A 582 42.26 28.90 1.02
CA TRP A 582 42.20 28.40 2.39
C TRP A 582 42.21 26.86 2.45
N GLN A 583 43.06 26.29 3.31
CA GLN A 583 43.01 24.86 3.59
C GLN A 583 41.87 24.52 4.55
N CYS A 584 41.64 25.38 5.53
CA CYS A 584 40.56 25.25 6.50
C CYS A 584 39.93 26.62 6.75
N ILE A 585 38.60 26.64 6.85
CA ILE A 585 37.85 27.79 7.39
C ILE A 585 37.00 27.29 8.54
N ALA A 586 37.20 27.85 9.73
CA ALA A 586 36.40 27.58 10.91
C ALA A 586 35.53 28.79 11.26
N LEU A 587 34.22 28.63 11.25
CA LEU A 587 33.28 29.64 11.75
C LEU A 587 32.86 29.26 13.16
N ASP A 588 33.27 30.08 14.12
CA ASP A 588 32.91 29.92 15.52
C ASP A 588 31.64 30.69 15.88
N GLU A 589 30.82 30.11 16.75
CA GLU A 589 29.46 30.56 17.03
C GLU A 589 28.66 30.84 15.75
N ALA A 590 28.59 29.82 14.89
CA ALA A 590 28.07 29.92 13.53
C ALA A 590 26.61 30.39 13.43
N GLN A 591 25.85 30.44 14.53
CA GLN A 591 24.56 31.13 14.57
C GLN A 591 24.64 32.61 14.12
N ALA A 592 25.84 33.22 14.14
CA ALA A 592 26.08 34.55 13.58
C ALA A 592 25.74 34.66 12.07
N ILE A 593 25.73 33.53 11.34
CA ILE A 593 25.32 33.45 9.93
C ILE A 593 24.00 32.70 9.73
N LYS A 594 23.14 32.58 10.74
CA LYS A 594 21.89 31.78 10.65
C LYS A 594 20.92 32.23 9.54
N ASN A 595 20.90 33.51 9.19
CA ASN A 595 20.02 34.06 8.16
C ASN A 595 20.76 34.29 6.83
N ALA A 596 20.33 33.55 5.79
CA ALA A 596 20.88 33.57 4.44
C ALA A 596 20.86 34.94 3.75
N ALA A 597 19.89 35.81 4.09
CA ALA A 597 19.73 37.12 3.45
C ALA A 597 20.76 38.15 3.94
N THR A 598 21.37 37.92 5.10
CA THR A 598 22.29 38.86 5.74
C THR A 598 23.59 39.02 4.95
N LYS A 599 24.17 40.23 4.98
CA LYS A 599 25.47 40.51 4.34
C LYS A 599 26.58 39.59 4.87
N ARG A 600 26.58 39.28 6.18
CA ARG A 600 27.54 38.35 6.81
C ARG A 600 27.44 36.94 6.23
N SER A 601 26.24 36.40 6.09
CA SER A 601 26.06 35.06 5.51
C SER A 601 26.46 35.02 4.04
N LYS A 602 26.09 36.05 3.26
CA LYS A 602 26.51 36.17 1.86
C LYS A 602 28.04 36.24 1.73
N ALA A 603 28.71 36.99 2.62
CA ALA A 603 30.16 37.06 2.65
C ALA A 603 30.80 35.69 2.98
N ALA A 604 30.32 35.01 4.03
CA ALA A 604 30.81 33.67 4.39
C ALA A 604 30.66 32.66 3.24
N LYS A 605 29.55 32.70 2.49
CA LYS A 605 29.32 31.80 1.35
C LYS A 605 30.26 32.01 0.16
N ARG A 606 30.89 33.19 0.03
CA ARG A 606 31.88 33.46 -1.03
C ARG A 606 33.22 32.80 -0.75
N LEU A 607 33.51 32.49 0.51
CA LEU A 607 34.78 31.88 0.90
C LEU A 607 34.92 30.46 0.33
N LYS A 608 36.08 30.20 -0.25
CA LYS A 608 36.48 28.90 -0.80
C LYS A 608 37.51 28.27 0.13
N ALA A 609 37.31 26.99 0.43
CA ALA A 609 38.24 26.24 1.27
C ALA A 609 38.16 24.76 0.97
N ARG A 610 39.26 24.04 1.20
CA ARG A 610 39.29 22.58 1.10
C ARG A 610 38.46 21.91 2.19
N PHE A 611 38.45 22.48 3.39
CA PHE A 611 37.62 22.02 4.50
C PHE A 611 36.94 23.20 5.19
N LYS A 612 35.65 23.04 5.52
CA LYS A 612 34.85 24.06 6.21
C LYS A 612 34.29 23.47 7.50
N LEU A 613 34.66 24.07 8.60
CA LEU A 613 34.20 23.74 9.94
C LEU A 613 33.25 24.82 10.44
N ILE A 614 32.14 24.42 11.03
CA ILE A 614 31.30 25.31 11.84
C ILE A 614 31.21 24.75 13.26
N THR A 615 31.35 25.62 14.25
CA THR A 615 31.15 25.31 15.67
C THR A 615 29.97 26.12 16.20
N THR A 616 29.07 25.48 16.94
CA THR A 616 27.91 26.15 17.54
C THR A 616 27.38 25.34 18.71
N GLY A 617 26.91 25.99 19.78
CA GLY A 617 26.19 25.28 20.86
C GLY A 617 24.74 24.94 20.51
N THR A 618 24.15 25.67 19.55
CA THR A 618 22.73 25.61 19.22
C THR A 618 22.55 25.73 17.70
N PRO A 619 22.72 24.63 16.94
CA PRO A 619 22.66 24.66 15.47
C PRO A 619 21.28 25.02 14.90
N ILE A 620 20.23 24.98 15.74
CA ILE A 620 18.87 25.40 15.42
C ILE A 620 18.36 26.21 16.61
N GLU A 621 18.03 27.48 16.40
CA GLU A 621 17.44 28.34 17.44
C GLU A 621 15.94 28.54 17.20
N ASN A 622 15.56 28.91 15.96
CA ASN A 622 14.20 29.36 15.67
C ASN A 622 13.48 28.49 14.63
N HIS A 623 14.13 28.23 13.50
CA HIS A 623 13.52 27.51 12.38
C HIS A 623 14.57 26.73 11.58
N LEU A 624 14.16 25.68 10.87
CA LEU A 624 14.99 24.79 10.05
C LEU A 624 15.72 25.52 8.90
N GLY A 625 15.22 26.69 8.48
CA GLY A 625 15.95 27.54 7.54
C GLY A 625 17.35 27.96 8.03
N GLU A 626 17.59 28.03 9.34
CA GLU A 626 18.90 28.33 9.92
C GLU A 626 19.87 27.16 9.67
N LEU A 627 19.40 25.94 9.92
CA LEU A 627 20.14 24.71 9.63
C LEU A 627 20.50 24.61 8.15
N TRP A 628 19.54 24.87 7.25
CA TRP A 628 19.80 24.87 5.81
C TRP A 628 20.94 25.81 5.45
N ASN A 629 20.94 27.01 6.04
CA ASN A 629 21.95 28.00 5.72
C ASN A 629 23.35 27.58 6.18
N LEU A 630 23.46 27.04 7.39
CA LEU A 630 24.70 26.47 7.93
C LEU A 630 25.24 25.34 7.04
N PHE A 631 24.38 24.39 6.68
CA PHE A 631 24.76 23.26 5.83
C PHE A 631 25.10 23.69 4.41
N SER A 632 24.46 24.72 3.87
CA SER A 632 24.80 25.29 2.56
C SER A 632 26.18 25.95 2.53
N PHE A 633 26.73 26.36 3.68
CA PHE A 633 28.10 26.86 3.77
C PHE A 633 29.11 25.72 3.78
N ILE A 634 28.92 24.71 4.65
CA ILE A 634 29.88 23.60 4.80
C ILE A 634 29.83 22.58 3.66
N ASN A 635 28.63 22.30 3.13
CA ASN A 635 28.38 21.29 2.10
C ASN A 635 27.38 21.84 1.06
N PRO A 636 27.80 22.74 0.16
CA PRO A 636 26.94 23.31 -0.87
C PRO A 636 26.27 22.21 -1.71
N GLY A 637 24.96 22.33 -1.95
CA GLY A 637 24.20 21.38 -2.78
C GLY A 637 23.56 20.21 -2.02
N LEU A 638 24.08 19.81 -0.85
CA LEU A 638 23.58 18.64 -0.09
C LEU A 638 22.08 18.69 0.24
N LEU A 639 21.56 19.87 0.58
CA LEU A 639 20.14 20.08 0.94
C LEU A 639 19.31 20.66 -0.20
N GLY A 640 19.87 20.76 -1.41
CA GLY A 640 19.25 21.43 -2.55
C GLY A 640 18.98 22.91 -2.31
N THR A 641 18.09 23.48 -3.11
CA THR A 641 17.68 24.89 -2.99
C THR A 641 16.81 25.14 -1.75
N TYR A 642 16.85 26.35 -1.20
CA TYR A 642 16.04 26.73 -0.03
C TYR A 642 14.54 26.46 -0.24
N LYS A 643 14.01 26.74 -1.44
CA LYS A 643 12.59 26.51 -1.78
C LYS A 643 12.23 25.02 -1.68
N ARG A 644 13.07 24.14 -2.23
CA ARG A 644 12.88 22.68 -2.16
C ARG A 644 13.03 22.17 -0.74
N PHE A 645 14.06 22.60 -0.02
CA PHE A 645 14.27 22.26 1.39
C PHE A 645 13.07 22.65 2.25
N ASN A 646 12.55 23.86 2.07
CA ASN A 646 11.40 24.35 2.83
C ASN A 646 10.12 23.57 2.51
N ALA A 647 9.87 23.25 1.24
CA ALA A 647 8.72 22.43 0.85
C ALA A 647 8.80 21.00 1.39
N ARG A 648 10.00 20.40 1.41
CA ARG A 648 10.23 19.00 1.75
C ARG A 648 10.41 18.74 3.24
N PHE A 649 10.96 19.71 3.98
CA PHE A 649 11.30 19.55 5.39
C PHE A 649 10.77 20.69 6.25
N GLY A 650 10.99 21.94 5.86
CA GLY A 650 10.58 23.11 6.65
C GLY A 650 9.09 23.11 7.00
N ILE A 651 8.23 23.19 5.99
CA ILE A 651 6.77 23.24 6.17
C ILE A 651 6.23 21.95 6.84
N PRO A 652 6.57 20.72 6.40
CA PRO A 652 6.09 19.50 7.07
C PRO A 652 6.48 19.41 8.55
N ILE A 653 7.71 19.76 8.91
CA ILE A 653 8.19 19.60 10.29
C ILE A 653 7.68 20.73 11.20
N GLU A 654 7.74 21.98 10.75
CA GLU A 654 7.39 23.14 11.57
C GLU A 654 5.88 23.35 11.68
N LYS A 655 5.13 23.15 10.58
CA LYS A 655 3.69 23.42 10.53
C LYS A 655 2.83 22.17 10.78
N HIS A 656 3.27 21.01 10.27
CA HIS A 656 2.50 19.78 10.32
C HIS A 656 3.03 18.76 11.34
N HIS A 657 4.12 19.08 12.05
CA HIS A 657 4.77 18.21 13.04
C HIS A 657 5.10 16.80 12.52
N ASP A 658 5.40 16.69 11.23
CA ASP A 658 5.68 15.44 10.54
C ASP A 658 6.96 14.77 11.07
N GLN A 659 6.79 13.67 11.81
CA GLN A 659 7.89 12.89 12.37
C GLN A 659 8.66 12.09 11.32
N VAL A 660 8.03 11.73 10.20
CA VAL A 660 8.69 11.03 9.09
C VAL A 660 9.66 11.99 8.42
N ALA A 661 9.20 13.20 8.07
CA ALA A 661 10.04 14.25 7.50
C ALA A 661 11.21 14.61 8.43
N ARG A 662 10.97 14.68 9.75
CA ARG A 662 12.01 14.94 10.75
C ARG A 662 13.06 13.84 10.81
N ARG A 663 12.65 12.57 10.83
CA ARG A 663 13.57 11.41 10.80
C ARG A 663 14.40 11.40 9.51
N LYS A 664 13.75 11.69 8.39
CA LYS A 664 14.36 11.81 7.05
C LYS A 664 15.44 12.91 7.03
N LEU A 665 15.16 14.10 7.55
CA LEU A 665 16.15 15.19 7.67
C LEU A 665 17.31 14.79 8.59
N LYS A 666 17.02 14.21 9.76
CA LYS A 666 18.03 13.77 10.73
C LYS A 666 19.00 12.76 10.09
N LYS A 667 18.48 11.79 9.32
CA LYS A 667 19.30 10.79 8.61
C LYS A 667 20.26 11.44 7.61
N LEU A 668 19.81 12.46 6.89
CA LEU A 668 20.59 13.17 5.88
C LEU A 668 21.72 14.01 6.50
N ILE A 669 21.47 14.70 7.62
CA ILE A 669 22.46 15.60 8.24
C ILE A 669 23.42 14.90 9.20
N ARG A 670 23.03 13.74 9.76
CA ARG A 670 23.79 13.01 10.80
C ARG A 670 25.26 12.76 10.46
N PRO A 671 25.64 12.37 9.22
CA PRO A 671 27.06 12.13 8.91
C PRO A 671 27.95 13.39 9.05
N PHE A 672 27.36 14.58 8.91
CA PHE A 672 28.06 15.86 8.85
C PHE A 672 27.86 16.72 10.11
N MET A 673 27.15 16.21 11.11
CA MET A 673 26.94 16.87 12.40
C MET A 673 27.29 15.94 13.55
N LEU A 674 28.24 16.37 14.38
CA LEU A 674 28.54 15.75 15.66
C LEU A 674 27.96 16.61 16.78
N ARG A 675 27.15 16.01 17.66
CA ARG A 675 26.52 16.70 18.79
C ARG A 675 26.54 15.79 20.01
N ARG A 676 27.26 16.21 21.05
CA ARG A 676 27.29 15.57 22.37
C ARG A 676 26.80 16.53 23.45
N ILE A 677 26.07 15.98 24.42
CA ILE A 677 25.63 16.73 25.60
C ILE A 677 26.54 16.44 26.79
N LYS A 678 26.65 17.39 27.73
CA LYS A 678 27.53 17.21 28.90
C LYS A 678 27.28 15.91 29.65
N SER A 679 26.01 15.50 29.78
CA SER A 679 25.64 14.27 30.49
C SER A 679 26.18 12.99 29.85
N GLN A 680 26.44 12.99 28.54
CA GLN A 680 27.00 11.85 27.82
C GLN A 680 28.51 11.68 28.04
N VAL A 681 29.18 12.70 28.58
CA VAL A 681 30.64 12.76 28.77
C VAL A 681 31.02 13.09 30.22
N LEU A 682 30.07 12.92 31.16
CA LEU A 682 30.21 13.31 32.56
C LEU A 682 31.29 12.52 33.31
N GLU A 683 31.59 11.29 32.92
CA GLU A 683 32.65 10.48 33.54
C GLU A 683 34.05 11.10 33.35
N GLU A 684 34.21 11.99 32.37
CA GLU A 684 35.47 12.67 32.01
C GLU A 684 35.51 14.17 32.36
N LEU A 685 34.45 14.70 32.99
CA LEU A 685 34.31 16.10 33.41
C LEU A 685 34.36 16.23 34.94
N PRO A 686 35.03 17.27 35.50
CA PRO A 686 34.94 17.53 36.94
C PRO A 686 33.49 17.80 37.35
N PRO A 687 33.03 17.28 38.51
CA PRO A 687 31.67 17.47 38.97
C PRO A 687 31.36 18.96 39.18
N ARG A 688 30.15 19.36 38.79
CA ARG A 688 29.68 20.74 38.94
C ARG A 688 29.29 20.99 40.39
N THR A 689 30.05 21.80 41.12
CA THR A 689 29.66 22.30 42.44
C THR A 689 28.74 23.50 42.28
N GLU A 690 27.44 23.32 42.54
CA GLU A 690 26.54 24.45 42.77
C GLU A 690 26.69 24.87 44.24
N ILE A 691 27.07 26.14 44.46
CA ILE A 691 27.02 26.77 45.78
C ILE A 691 25.68 27.52 45.81
N THR A 692 24.72 26.97 46.54
CA THR A 692 23.41 27.58 46.79
C THR A 692 23.49 28.73 47.77
#